data_AF-A0A958UAG1-F1
#
_entry.id   AF-A0A958UAG1-F1
#
_cell.length_a   1.000
_cell.length_b   1.000
_cell.length_c   1.000
_cell.angle_alpha   90.00
_cell.angle_beta   90.00
_cell.angle_gamma   90.00
#
_symmetry.space_group_name_H-M   'P 1'
#
loop_
_entity.id
_entity.type
_entity.pdbx_description
1 polymer ?
#
loop_
_entity_poly.entity_id
_entity_poly.type
_entity_poly.pdbx_seq_one_letter_code
_entity_poly.pdbx_strand_id
1 'polypeptide(L)'
;MKLSLKLTTLLFVITLFSYAQNNTYFTLRPTLTPDADYIIFSYEGDLWKVATDGGNALRLTAMQGDETYPSVSPDGKWLAFTSNQYGNDDVYIMPLDGGQIEQLTFNEASDVVSSWSWDSKTIYFTSDRYNSFTTYTIDRTGGTPKRLFDHYFNTVHNVVVNPTNEDIFFNESWESGRFAHRKRYKGDYNPDIKSYNLKTKKYTKHTTYRGKDFGATIDKSGKIYFMSDRGNDQYNLYSLEGENAKELTKFNTSIMWPKVSANGKKIVFRKDYQIYVYDVASGKTNKPAIDIFINNTTNKTTSYNVKGNITYFDASPDEKKLAFVSRGRLFISDSKGKFTKEIQTNDNEAVKEVKWLSDNKTLVYSKSYKGYYNWFTVSADGSEKEKQLSKDAMNNRQLTFNSDRSKAVYLKGRNEICLLDMKTLKSTTIVNDELWGFYNANPYFSPDDKYIVYNAYRDFETDIFVYNTDTKQIINVTNTKVSESDPYWSPDGKYLYFSSDRVNPGYPYGTENAKIYQMALDKYDEPYKIDKVNELFEEKKEEKESDKKEKDKKDEKDAKEKPAVHINPTNMMDRLTQISPRFGQQFSPIAVKSKDKTYILYTSDHSEGTSQLWKTTIEPFENNKTERVSDKRIGGYQLVIGEKNNYILIDGNINTLNLDNNKIEDIKIDHSFEKSLSKEFNQMFYEAWAGFEENFYDDKFHNQNWQQLRDQYAAYLPYVTSRDNLRLLFNDMLGELNTSHFGFYSNGDEEKIYYGTRSLATGILFDNEKPYVVKSIVKESPVDVKGIILLKGDKLVAVNGTTIDENVNREKYFTAPAFTEELTLTFNRNGNDFTINLHPTSVGTIRNLLYDEWQDDNQQYIDKKSNNRIAYIHMKNMGGGELTKFKEDLVSSTEANKDALILDLRYNTGGNVHDEVLKFLSQRTYLQWKYREGKLTGQSNFGYGDKPIVLLINEQSLSDAEMTAQGFKQLGLGTIIGTETYRWIIFTTGKGLVDGSFYRLPSWGCYTLDGKNLEKEGVTPDIYIAKDFNDRIENKHPQLDKAIEVLLKKINEKR
;
A
#
# COMPACT_ATOMS: atom_id res chain seq x y z
N MET A 1 -9.63 72.34 -58.42
CA MET A 1 -10.90 71.62 -58.62
C MET A 1 -11.14 70.79 -57.36
N LYS A 2 -11.89 71.34 -56.39
CA LYS A 2 -13.31 71.05 -56.09
C LYS A 2 -13.60 69.62 -55.56
N LEU A 3 -13.99 69.59 -54.28
CA LEU A 3 -15.01 68.76 -53.59
C LEU A 3 -14.80 67.23 -53.56
N SER A 4 -15.05 66.45 -52.49
CA SER A 4 -16.03 66.55 -51.39
C SER A 4 -15.78 65.49 -50.29
N LEU A 5 -16.11 65.83 -49.02
CA LEU A 5 -16.64 64.99 -47.89
C LEU A 5 -15.91 63.66 -47.53
N LYS A 6 -15.62 63.27 -46.27
CA LYS A 6 -16.24 63.54 -44.97
C LYS A 6 -15.33 62.97 -43.84
N LEU A 7 -15.31 63.69 -42.73
CA LEU A 7 -15.16 63.28 -41.31
C LEU A 7 -13.89 62.57 -40.78
N THR A 8 -13.22 63.33 -39.92
CA THR A 8 -12.32 63.02 -38.81
C THR A 8 -12.89 61.98 -37.83
N THR A 9 -12.10 60.95 -37.49
CA THR A 9 -12.13 60.31 -36.16
C THR A 9 -10.71 59.93 -35.75
N LEU A 10 -10.28 60.47 -34.61
CA LEU A 10 -8.99 60.31 -33.95
C LEU A 10 -8.81 58.83 -33.54
N LEU A 11 -7.81 58.13 -34.09
CA LEU A 11 -7.45 56.76 -33.67
C LEU A 11 -6.60 56.82 -32.39
N PHE A 12 -7.21 56.50 -31.25
CA PHE A 12 -6.51 56.11 -30.03
C PHE A 12 -6.04 54.65 -30.22
N VAL A 13 -4.75 54.44 -30.44
CA VAL A 13 -4.15 53.10 -30.43
C VAL A 13 -4.02 52.67 -28.97
N ILE A 14 -5.02 51.92 -28.48
CA ILE A 14 -4.90 51.16 -27.24
C ILE A 14 -4.13 49.88 -27.58
N THR A 15 -2.85 49.86 -27.25
CA THR A 15 -2.07 48.61 -27.16
C THR A 15 -2.64 47.78 -26.01
N LEU A 16 -3.53 46.85 -26.32
CA LEU A 16 -3.92 45.76 -25.44
C LEU A 16 -2.70 44.84 -25.26
N PHE A 17 -1.95 45.03 -24.18
CA PHE A 17 -1.14 43.95 -23.63
C PHE A 17 -2.10 42.89 -23.09
N SER A 18 -2.35 41.85 -23.87
CA SER A 18 -2.88 40.59 -23.35
C SER A 18 -1.82 40.02 -22.41
N TYR A 19 -1.90 40.32 -21.12
CA TYR A 19 -1.27 39.48 -20.11
C TYR A 19 -1.92 38.10 -20.25
N ALA A 20 -1.14 37.10 -20.68
CA ALA A 20 -1.54 35.72 -20.55
C ALA A 20 -1.79 35.48 -19.05
N GLN A 21 -3.03 35.21 -18.68
CA GLN A 21 -3.41 34.96 -17.30
C GLN A 21 -2.77 33.64 -16.88
N ASN A 22 -1.71 33.70 -16.07
CA ASN A 22 -1.09 32.49 -15.52
C ASN A 22 -2.09 31.86 -14.54
N ASN A 23 -2.61 30.68 -14.89
CA ASN A 23 -3.46 29.91 -13.98
C ASN A 23 -2.57 29.16 -12.99
N THR A 24 -2.59 29.59 -11.73
CA THR A 24 -1.92 28.87 -10.63
C THR A 24 -2.79 27.67 -10.20
N TYR A 25 -2.22 26.47 -10.20
CA TYR A 25 -2.83 25.22 -9.77
C TYR A 25 -2.13 24.67 -8.53
N PHE A 26 -2.72 23.66 -7.90
CA PHE A 26 -2.26 23.06 -6.65
C PHE A 26 -2.14 24.09 -5.50
N THR A 27 -3.06 25.05 -5.46
CA THR A 27 -3.26 25.94 -4.31
C THR A 27 -4.10 25.21 -3.26
N LEU A 28 -3.49 24.83 -2.13
CA LEU A 28 -4.07 23.91 -1.17
C LEU A 28 -4.50 24.59 0.14
N ARG A 29 -5.45 23.96 0.84
CA ARG A 29 -5.90 24.32 2.21
C ARG A 29 -6.16 25.83 2.41
N PRO A 30 -6.99 26.50 1.58
CA PRO A 30 -7.19 27.94 1.73
C PRO A 30 -7.97 28.30 3.00
N THR A 31 -7.71 29.49 3.53
CA THR A 31 -8.44 30.13 4.63
C THR A 31 -8.59 31.64 4.37
N LEU A 32 -9.44 32.32 5.15
CA LEU A 32 -9.73 33.75 5.01
C LEU A 32 -9.31 34.52 6.26
N THR A 33 -8.94 35.79 6.08
CA THR A 33 -8.88 36.75 7.20
C THR A 33 -10.29 37.04 7.74
N PRO A 34 -10.42 37.47 9.01
CA PRO A 34 -11.73 37.70 9.64
C PRO A 34 -12.65 38.68 8.89
N ASP A 35 -12.05 39.67 8.23
CA ASP A 35 -12.70 40.70 7.40
C ASP A 35 -13.00 40.26 5.96
N ALA A 36 -12.48 39.10 5.53
CA ALA A 36 -12.53 38.60 4.16
C ALA A 36 -11.73 39.42 3.14
N ASP A 37 -10.73 40.19 3.57
CA ASP A 37 -9.91 40.97 2.65
C ASP A 37 -8.82 40.11 1.98
N TYR A 38 -8.29 39.11 2.68
CA TYR A 38 -7.20 38.25 2.18
C TYR A 38 -7.51 36.75 2.29
N ILE A 39 -6.94 35.99 1.36
CA ILE A 39 -6.85 34.54 1.33
C ILE A 39 -5.45 34.12 1.73
N ILE A 40 -5.34 33.10 2.59
CA ILE A 40 -4.07 32.43 2.88
C ILE A 40 -4.16 30.97 2.44
N PHE A 41 -3.14 30.45 1.78
CA PHE A 41 -3.14 29.08 1.22
C PHE A 41 -1.73 28.50 1.18
N SER A 42 -1.65 27.17 1.07
CA SER A 42 -0.39 26.44 0.89
C SER A 42 -0.10 26.25 -0.61
N TYR A 43 1.16 26.44 -1.01
CA TYR A 43 1.64 26.26 -2.37
C TYR A 43 3.16 26.02 -2.37
N GLU A 44 3.61 24.93 -3.01
CA GLU A 44 5.03 24.53 -3.10
C GLU A 44 5.73 24.42 -1.73
N GLY A 45 5.04 23.88 -0.73
CA GLY A 45 5.58 23.72 0.62
C GLY A 45 5.49 24.98 1.49
N ASP A 46 5.02 26.11 0.96
CA ASP A 46 4.94 27.38 1.70
C ASP A 46 3.53 27.94 1.86
N LEU A 47 3.36 28.87 2.81
CA LEU A 47 2.15 29.66 2.96
C LEU A 47 2.22 30.99 2.20
N TRP A 48 1.15 31.33 1.50
CA TRP A 48 1.02 32.52 0.66
C TRP A 48 -0.24 33.31 1.00
N LYS A 49 -0.19 34.65 0.86
CA LYS A 49 -1.29 35.59 1.10
C LYS A 49 -1.63 36.38 -0.16
N VAL A 50 -2.90 36.49 -0.51
CA VAL A 50 -3.39 37.29 -1.66
C VAL A 50 -4.71 37.96 -1.33
N ALA A 51 -5.05 39.09 -1.96
CA ALA A 51 -6.37 39.70 -1.78
C ALA A 51 -7.49 38.77 -2.28
N THR A 52 -8.67 38.83 -1.68
CA THR A 52 -9.79 37.95 -2.06
C THR A 52 -10.29 38.15 -3.48
N ASP A 53 -10.01 39.30 -4.08
CA ASP A 53 -10.36 39.60 -5.47
C ASP A 53 -9.23 39.23 -6.47
N GLY A 54 -8.08 38.75 -5.97
CA GLY A 54 -6.91 38.36 -6.74
C GLY A 54 -5.78 39.38 -6.76
N GLY A 55 -4.79 39.16 -7.62
CA GLY A 55 -3.56 39.94 -7.77
C GLY A 55 -2.33 39.14 -7.35
N ASN A 56 -1.27 39.88 -6.98
CA ASN A 56 0.01 39.29 -6.60
C ASN A 56 -0.07 38.63 -5.22
N ALA A 57 0.35 37.36 -5.12
CA ALA A 57 0.49 36.68 -3.86
C ALA A 57 1.84 37.01 -3.19
N LEU A 58 1.82 37.16 -1.87
CA LEU A 58 2.98 37.38 -1.01
C LEU A 58 3.28 36.12 -0.22
N ARG A 59 4.52 35.63 -0.29
CA ARG A 59 4.99 34.47 0.50
C ARG A 59 5.13 34.87 1.98
N LEU A 60 4.50 34.12 2.88
CA LEU A 60 4.51 34.34 4.33
C LEU A 60 5.59 33.52 5.05
N THR A 61 5.85 32.30 4.58
CA THR A 61 6.79 31.34 5.19
C THR A 61 7.80 30.82 4.17
N ALA A 62 8.94 30.35 4.69
CA ALA A 62 10.01 29.74 3.90
C ALA A 62 10.85 28.84 4.82
N MET A 63 10.19 27.91 5.51
CA MET A 63 10.89 26.99 6.42
C MET A 63 11.41 25.80 5.62
N GLN A 64 12.07 24.90 6.33
CA GLN A 64 12.44 23.62 5.76
C GLN A 64 11.28 22.64 5.98
N GLY A 65 10.85 21.93 4.94
CA GLY A 65 9.66 21.06 4.98
C GLY A 65 8.45 21.72 4.32
N ASP A 66 7.28 21.13 4.54
CA ASP A 66 5.99 21.58 4.00
C ASP A 66 5.17 22.27 5.08
N GLU A 67 4.65 23.46 4.76
CA GLU A 67 3.72 24.22 5.58
C GLU A 67 2.30 24.18 4.99
N THR A 68 1.34 23.82 5.82
CA THR A 68 -0.03 23.52 5.39
C THR A 68 -1.06 23.79 6.49
N TYR A 69 -2.34 23.56 6.21
CA TYR A 69 -3.48 23.82 7.11
C TYR A 69 -3.46 25.21 7.81
N PRO A 70 -3.32 26.33 7.06
CA PRO A 70 -3.34 27.66 7.65
C PRO A 70 -4.70 27.98 8.29
N SER A 71 -4.67 28.64 9.44
CA SER A 71 -5.85 29.05 10.20
C SER A 71 -5.60 30.40 10.88
N VAL A 72 -6.36 31.43 10.51
CA VAL A 72 -6.22 32.80 11.04
C VAL A 72 -7.04 32.94 12.32
N SER A 73 -6.49 33.60 13.33
CA SER A 73 -7.21 33.90 14.57
C SER A 73 -8.40 34.84 14.32
N PRO A 74 -9.51 34.70 15.07
CA PRO A 74 -10.69 35.56 14.90
C PRO A 74 -10.44 37.06 15.09
N ASP A 75 -9.41 37.44 15.83
CA ASP A 75 -8.96 38.83 15.98
C ASP A 75 -8.05 39.35 14.84
N GLY A 76 -7.66 38.47 13.91
CA GLY A 76 -6.86 38.80 12.74
C GLY A 76 -5.38 39.06 13.03
N LYS A 77 -4.86 38.67 14.19
CA LYS A 77 -3.48 38.96 14.59
C LYS A 77 -2.51 37.79 14.40
N TRP A 78 -3.01 36.57 14.35
CA TRP A 78 -2.19 35.36 14.39
C TRP A 78 -2.56 34.38 13.29
N LEU A 79 -1.56 33.65 12.81
CA LEU A 79 -1.70 32.54 11.88
C LEU A 79 -1.15 31.29 12.56
N ALA A 80 -2.00 30.30 12.79
CA ALA A 80 -1.57 28.95 13.15
C ALA A 80 -1.52 28.08 11.89
N PHE A 81 -0.57 27.17 11.81
CA PHE A 81 -0.38 26.27 10.68
C PHE A 81 0.32 24.98 11.11
N THR A 82 0.30 23.98 10.23
CA THR A 82 1.04 22.72 10.40
C THR A 82 2.32 22.77 9.58
N SER A 83 3.44 22.30 10.14
CA SER A 83 4.67 22.09 9.38
C SER A 83 5.36 20.80 9.80
N ASN A 84 6.01 20.14 8.83
CA ASN A 84 6.80 18.92 9.06
C ASN A 84 8.30 19.18 9.24
N GLN A 85 8.73 20.40 9.56
CA GLN A 85 10.14 20.82 9.59
C GLN A 85 11.11 19.88 10.34
N TYR A 86 10.64 19.19 11.38
CA TYR A 86 11.41 18.23 12.17
C TYR A 86 11.05 16.76 11.89
N GLY A 87 10.51 16.47 10.70
CA GLY A 87 10.21 15.12 10.21
C GLY A 87 8.79 14.62 10.52
N ASN A 88 8.08 15.25 11.46
CA ASN A 88 6.69 14.98 11.81
C ASN A 88 5.87 16.29 11.75
N ASP A 89 4.56 16.17 11.50
CA ASP A 89 3.66 17.34 11.50
C ASP A 89 3.52 17.90 12.93
N ASP A 90 3.83 19.18 13.10
CA ASP A 90 3.63 19.92 14.34
C ASP A 90 2.82 21.21 14.12
N VAL A 91 2.22 21.74 15.18
CA VAL A 91 1.54 23.04 15.19
C VAL A 91 2.55 24.16 15.38
N TYR A 92 2.49 25.14 14.48
CA TYR A 92 3.28 26.38 14.51
C TYR A 92 2.37 27.60 14.54
N ILE A 93 2.92 28.72 14.98
CA ILE A 93 2.25 30.01 15.02
C ILE A 93 3.17 31.16 14.60
N MET A 94 2.60 32.18 13.96
CA MET A 94 3.27 33.46 13.67
C MET A 94 2.30 34.65 13.71
N PRO A 95 2.78 35.90 13.86
CA PRO A 95 1.98 37.09 13.61
C PRO A 95 1.52 37.15 12.14
N LEU A 96 0.27 37.55 11.88
CA LEU A 96 -0.32 37.58 10.54
C LEU A 96 0.39 38.56 9.58
N ASP A 97 0.93 39.64 10.13
CA ASP A 97 1.67 40.66 9.38
C ASP A 97 3.15 40.32 9.16
N GLY A 98 3.58 39.13 9.59
CA GLY A 98 4.97 38.66 9.55
C GLY A 98 5.69 38.83 10.89
N GLY A 99 6.71 38.02 11.11
CA GLY A 99 7.47 38.01 12.36
C GLY A 99 8.07 36.64 12.67
N GLN A 100 8.41 36.41 13.94
CA GLN A 100 8.96 35.14 14.40
C GLN A 100 7.92 34.02 14.33
N ILE A 101 8.36 32.87 13.80
CA ILE A 101 7.61 31.61 13.80
C ILE A 101 7.97 30.82 15.06
N GLU A 102 6.98 30.27 15.74
CA GLU A 102 7.16 29.46 16.95
C GLU A 102 6.48 28.10 16.81
N GLN A 103 7.19 27.03 17.17
CA GLN A 103 6.64 25.67 17.29
C GLN A 103 5.93 25.52 18.65
N LEU A 104 4.72 24.98 18.64
CA LEU A 104 3.90 24.81 19.86
C LEU A 104 3.84 23.34 20.33
N THR A 105 3.93 22.37 19.42
CA THR A 105 3.85 20.93 19.71
C THR A 105 5.16 20.22 19.42
N PHE A 106 5.41 19.11 20.13
CA PHE A 106 6.69 18.39 20.11
C PHE A 106 6.42 16.89 20.29
N ASN A 107 5.96 16.18 19.27
CA ASN A 107 5.73 14.74 19.35
C ASN A 107 5.79 14.08 17.97
N GLU A 108 6.25 12.84 17.87
CA GLU A 108 6.36 12.13 16.58
C GLU A 108 5.03 11.82 15.87
N ALA A 109 3.90 11.99 16.56
CA ALA A 109 2.57 11.95 15.98
C ALA A 109 2.32 13.12 15.01
N SER A 110 1.33 12.96 14.12
CA SER A 110 0.95 14.02 13.17
C SER A 110 -0.05 14.99 13.80
N ASP A 111 0.39 16.22 14.08
CA ASP A 111 -0.44 17.28 14.67
C ASP A 111 -0.93 18.30 13.61
N VAL A 112 -2.19 18.15 13.22
CA VAL A 112 -2.81 18.90 12.12
C VAL A 112 -3.76 19.99 12.60
N VAL A 113 -3.45 21.26 12.33
CA VAL A 113 -4.27 22.41 12.72
C VAL A 113 -5.68 22.32 12.15
N SER A 114 -6.69 22.56 12.99
CA SER A 114 -8.11 22.49 12.63
C SER A 114 -8.80 23.86 12.66
N SER A 115 -8.77 24.56 13.81
CA SER A 115 -9.47 25.84 14.02
C SER A 115 -8.94 26.62 15.24
N TRP A 116 -9.52 27.80 15.47
CA TRP A 116 -9.32 28.63 16.67
C TRP A 116 -10.57 28.71 17.55
N SER A 117 -10.38 29.01 18.83
CA SER A 117 -11.44 29.56 19.69
C SER A 117 -11.74 31.01 19.32
N TRP A 118 -12.99 31.45 19.57
CA TRP A 118 -13.44 32.80 19.21
C TRP A 118 -12.79 33.94 20.01
N ASP A 119 -12.20 33.62 21.16
CA ASP A 119 -11.41 34.56 21.95
C ASP A 119 -9.94 34.66 21.50
N SER A 120 -9.54 33.95 20.44
CA SER A 120 -8.18 33.93 19.87
C SER A 120 -7.09 33.43 20.83
N LYS A 121 -7.46 32.61 21.83
CA LYS A 121 -6.53 32.05 22.81
C LYS A 121 -6.18 30.59 22.60
N THR A 122 -7.08 29.79 22.04
CA THR A 122 -6.91 28.34 21.94
C THR A 122 -6.91 27.90 20.48
N ILE A 123 -5.95 27.03 20.13
CA ILE A 123 -5.86 26.37 18.85
C ILE A 123 -6.34 24.93 19.02
N TYR A 124 -7.21 24.49 18.11
CA TYR A 124 -7.65 23.10 17.99
C TYR A 124 -6.86 22.41 16.88
N PHE A 125 -6.37 21.22 17.15
CA PHE A 125 -5.64 20.40 16.19
C PHE A 125 -5.99 18.92 16.34
N THR A 126 -5.80 18.14 15.28
CA THR A 126 -6.03 16.70 15.27
C THR A 126 -4.69 15.98 15.43
N SER A 127 -4.63 14.92 16.23
CA SER A 127 -3.39 14.19 16.51
C SER A 127 -3.64 12.70 16.68
N ASP A 128 -2.69 11.85 16.26
CA ASP A 128 -2.74 10.38 16.36
C ASP A 128 -1.89 9.77 17.50
N ARG A 129 -1.54 10.60 18.50
CA ARG A 129 -0.70 10.24 19.66
C ARG A 129 -1.22 9.03 20.46
N TYR A 130 -2.50 8.98 20.79
CA TYR A 130 -3.06 7.97 21.72
C TYR A 130 -4.10 7.05 21.10
N ASN A 131 -4.50 7.30 19.85
CA ASN A 131 -5.47 6.52 19.11
C ASN A 131 -5.33 6.78 17.60
N SER A 132 -6.27 6.31 16.78
CA SER A 132 -6.21 6.48 15.32
C SER A 132 -6.00 7.94 14.89
N PHE A 133 -6.78 8.86 15.49
CA PHE A 133 -6.62 10.32 15.48
C PHE A 133 -7.73 10.92 16.36
N THR A 134 -7.51 12.05 17.03
CA THR A 134 -8.56 12.78 17.75
C THR A 134 -8.16 14.24 17.97
N THR A 135 -9.09 15.06 18.48
CA THR A 135 -8.85 16.49 18.68
C THR A 135 -8.14 16.77 20.01
N TYR A 136 -7.16 17.67 19.94
CA TYR A 136 -6.42 18.27 21.04
C TYR A 136 -6.57 19.79 21.00
N THR A 137 -6.26 20.42 22.12
CA THR A 137 -6.17 21.88 22.24
C THR A 137 -4.82 22.31 22.79
N ILE A 138 -4.36 23.49 22.37
CA ILE A 138 -3.18 24.16 22.93
C ILE A 138 -3.44 25.67 23.04
N ASP A 139 -2.87 26.30 24.06
CA ASP A 139 -2.93 27.76 24.19
C ASP A 139 -2.00 28.42 23.15
N ARG A 140 -2.40 29.60 22.66
CA ARG A 140 -1.63 30.40 21.71
C ARG A 140 -0.21 30.70 22.20
N THR A 141 0.00 30.81 23.51
CA THR A 141 1.31 31.06 24.11
C THR A 141 2.10 29.78 24.41
N GLY A 142 1.62 28.62 23.99
CA GLY A 142 2.27 27.32 24.19
C GLY A 142 1.74 26.54 25.40
N GLY A 143 2.62 25.75 26.02
CA GLY A 143 2.26 24.81 27.09
C GLY A 143 1.94 23.41 26.56
N THR A 144 1.49 22.52 27.45
CA THR A 144 1.24 21.10 27.11
C THR A 144 -0.14 20.93 26.47
N PRO A 145 -0.27 20.27 25.29
CA PRO A 145 -1.56 20.02 24.66
C PRO A 145 -2.51 19.18 25.51
N LYS A 146 -3.81 19.48 25.44
CA LYS A 146 -4.88 18.75 26.13
C LYS A 146 -5.69 17.93 25.16
N ARG A 147 -5.88 16.64 25.43
CA ARG A 147 -6.77 15.78 24.64
C ARG A 147 -8.22 16.10 24.97
N LEU A 148 -9.05 16.35 23.96
CA LEU A 148 -10.43 16.82 24.19
C LEU A 148 -11.39 15.69 24.59
N PHE A 149 -11.27 14.52 23.96
CA PHE A 149 -12.08 13.32 24.25
C PHE A 149 -11.16 12.09 24.37
N ASP A 150 -11.27 11.36 25.47
CA ASP A 150 -10.28 10.34 25.87
C ASP A 150 -10.60 8.90 25.47
N HIS A 151 -11.86 8.58 25.14
CA HIS A 151 -12.22 7.24 24.63
C HIS A 151 -11.40 6.87 23.38
N TYR A 152 -10.82 5.67 23.34
CA TYR A 152 -9.90 5.23 22.30
C TYR A 152 -10.48 5.37 20.87
N PHE A 153 -11.71 4.90 20.67
CA PHE A 153 -12.39 4.97 19.37
C PHE A 153 -13.14 6.29 19.09
N ASN A 154 -12.90 7.36 19.87
CA ASN A 154 -13.38 8.69 19.51
C ASN A 154 -12.42 9.35 18.52
N THR A 155 -12.79 9.32 17.26
CA THR A 155 -12.06 9.89 16.11
C THR A 155 -12.50 11.31 15.78
N VAL A 156 -12.74 12.14 16.80
CA VAL A 156 -13.24 13.51 16.66
C VAL A 156 -12.23 14.38 15.91
N HIS A 157 -12.63 14.96 14.78
CA HIS A 157 -11.80 15.81 13.93
C HIS A 157 -12.66 16.84 13.16
N ASN A 158 -12.01 17.69 12.35
CA ASN A 158 -12.65 18.82 11.66
C ASN A 158 -13.40 19.74 12.64
N VAL A 159 -12.83 19.96 13.82
CA VAL A 159 -13.48 20.71 14.90
C VAL A 159 -13.59 22.19 14.55
N VAL A 160 -14.76 22.76 14.83
CA VAL A 160 -15.04 24.20 14.87
C VAL A 160 -16.00 24.52 16.02
N VAL A 161 -15.82 25.65 16.70
CA VAL A 161 -16.64 26.05 17.85
C VAL A 161 -17.69 27.07 17.42
N ASN A 162 -18.92 26.93 17.88
CA ASN A 162 -19.96 27.93 17.65
C ASN A 162 -19.84 29.09 18.66
N PRO A 163 -19.74 30.35 18.21
CA PRO A 163 -19.48 31.50 19.09
C PRO A 163 -20.66 31.87 19.99
N THR A 164 -21.88 31.45 19.63
CA THR A 164 -23.11 31.90 20.31
C THR A 164 -23.57 30.94 21.41
N ASN A 165 -23.21 29.66 21.31
CA ASN A 165 -23.68 28.63 22.24
C ASN A 165 -22.56 27.69 22.75
N GLU A 166 -21.32 27.87 22.28
CA GLU A 166 -20.14 27.08 22.63
C GLU A 166 -20.20 25.59 22.23
N ASP A 167 -21.11 25.21 21.34
CA ASP A 167 -21.15 23.87 20.78
C ASP A 167 -19.91 23.62 19.92
N ILE A 168 -19.25 22.49 20.14
CA ILE A 168 -18.12 22.02 19.34
C ILE A 168 -18.68 21.16 18.23
N PHE A 169 -18.61 21.61 16.99
CA PHE A 169 -19.01 20.86 15.80
C PHE A 169 -17.85 20.02 15.28
N PHE A 170 -18.12 18.79 14.83
CA PHE A 170 -17.09 17.85 14.40
C PHE A 170 -17.63 16.75 13.47
N ASN A 171 -16.69 16.00 12.90
CA ASN A 171 -16.90 14.70 12.28
C ASN A 171 -16.19 13.59 13.09
N GLU A 172 -16.58 12.32 12.87
CA GLU A 172 -15.94 11.14 13.50
C GLU A 172 -15.64 10.00 12.52
N SER A 173 -16.01 10.11 11.25
CA SER A 173 -15.72 9.07 10.26
C SER A 173 -14.39 9.35 9.56
N TRP A 174 -13.55 8.33 9.33
CA TRP A 174 -12.37 8.53 8.47
C TRP A 174 -12.74 8.86 7.01
N GLU A 175 -14.01 8.72 6.60
CA GLU A 175 -14.50 9.18 5.29
C GLU A 175 -14.45 10.69 5.15
N SER A 176 -14.43 11.45 6.24
CA SER A 176 -14.19 12.92 6.24
C SER A 176 -12.75 13.33 6.54
N GLY A 177 -11.88 12.35 6.83
CA GLY A 177 -10.48 12.56 7.17
C GLY A 177 -9.55 11.89 6.14
N ARG A 178 -9.29 10.59 6.31
CA ARG A 178 -8.38 9.80 5.47
C ARG A 178 -8.90 9.56 4.05
N PHE A 179 -10.20 9.36 3.91
CA PHE A 179 -10.86 9.02 2.64
C PHE A 179 -11.81 10.12 2.16
N ALA A 180 -11.52 11.38 2.49
CA ALA A 180 -12.30 12.51 1.97
C ALA A 180 -12.36 12.53 0.42
N HIS A 181 -11.31 12.03 -0.24
CA HIS A 181 -11.24 11.91 -1.71
C HIS A 181 -12.04 10.73 -2.29
N ARG A 182 -12.39 9.69 -1.50
CA ARG A 182 -13.31 8.62 -1.92
C ARG A 182 -14.72 9.22 -2.01
N LYS A 183 -15.22 9.41 -3.22
CA LYS A 183 -16.54 10.02 -3.43
C LYS A 183 -17.64 8.97 -3.36
N ARG A 184 -18.89 9.39 -3.12
CA ARG A 184 -20.09 8.54 -3.25
C ARG A 184 -20.18 7.35 -2.29
N TYR A 185 -19.38 7.35 -1.23
CA TYR A 185 -19.53 6.37 -0.15
C TYR A 185 -20.91 6.52 0.50
N LYS A 186 -21.61 5.39 0.70
CA LYS A 186 -22.95 5.34 1.29
C LYS A 186 -23.05 4.13 2.22
N GLY A 187 -22.67 4.28 3.48
CA GLY A 187 -22.74 3.21 4.49
C GLY A 187 -23.05 3.75 5.89
N ASP A 188 -23.05 2.89 6.91
CA ASP A 188 -23.31 3.33 8.29
C ASP A 188 -22.16 4.20 8.85
N TYR A 189 -20.98 4.14 8.24
CA TYR A 189 -19.83 4.98 8.60
C TYR A 189 -19.72 6.28 7.81
N ASN A 190 -20.85 6.77 7.27
CA ASN A 190 -20.89 8.07 6.62
C ASN A 190 -20.46 9.19 7.59
N PRO A 191 -19.78 10.25 7.09
CA PRO A 191 -19.53 11.43 7.89
C PRO A 191 -20.81 12.26 8.00
N ASP A 192 -21.15 12.64 9.23
CA ASP A 192 -22.25 13.54 9.57
C ASP A 192 -21.71 14.76 10.31
N ILE A 193 -22.45 15.87 10.25
CA ILE A 193 -22.22 17.04 11.10
C ILE A 193 -22.82 16.77 12.47
N LYS A 194 -21.96 16.71 13.49
CA LYS A 194 -22.34 16.47 14.89
C LYS A 194 -21.86 17.63 15.75
N SER A 195 -22.46 17.81 16.93
CA SER A 195 -21.92 18.71 17.94
C SER A 195 -21.99 18.16 19.36
N TYR A 196 -21.11 18.67 20.21
CA TYR A 196 -21.11 18.42 21.65
C TYR A 196 -20.78 19.69 22.44
N ASN A 197 -21.53 19.95 23.50
CA ASN A 197 -21.28 21.05 24.40
C ASN A 197 -20.57 20.57 25.67
N LEU A 198 -19.34 21.04 25.93
CA LEU A 198 -18.56 20.59 27.08
C LEU A 198 -19.19 20.96 28.43
N LYS A 199 -19.96 22.05 28.49
CA LYS A 199 -20.60 22.55 29.72
C LYS A 199 -21.94 21.86 29.97
N THR A 200 -22.85 21.87 28.99
CA THR A 200 -24.19 21.28 29.14
C THR A 200 -24.22 19.77 28.94
N LYS A 201 -23.13 19.19 28.43
CA LYS A 201 -23.00 17.77 28.06
C LYS A 201 -23.97 17.31 26.97
N LYS A 202 -24.60 18.26 26.25
CA LYS A 202 -25.55 17.95 25.17
C LYS A 202 -24.80 17.49 23.92
N TYR A 203 -25.13 16.29 23.44
CA TYR A 203 -24.75 15.78 22.12
C TYR A 203 -25.88 16.01 21.11
N THR A 204 -25.57 16.33 19.85
CA THR A 204 -26.56 16.48 18.77
C THR A 204 -25.99 16.02 17.43
N LYS A 205 -26.74 15.21 16.68
CA LYS A 205 -26.46 14.86 15.29
C LYS A 205 -27.32 15.76 14.40
N HIS A 206 -26.70 16.66 13.64
CA HIS A 206 -27.40 17.70 12.85
C HIS A 206 -27.78 17.23 11.45
N THR A 207 -27.07 16.26 10.90
CA THR A 207 -27.35 15.70 9.58
C THR A 207 -27.54 14.18 9.67
N THR A 208 -28.39 13.65 8.80
CA THR A 208 -28.74 12.21 8.73
C THR A 208 -28.71 11.67 7.31
N TYR A 209 -28.16 12.44 6.36
CA TYR A 209 -28.08 12.04 4.96
C TYR A 209 -27.16 10.82 4.81
N ARG A 210 -27.64 9.77 4.10
CA ARG A 210 -26.83 8.59 3.79
C ARG A 210 -25.88 8.88 2.60
N GLY A 211 -24.88 9.71 2.87
CA GLY A 211 -23.76 10.07 2.02
C GLY A 211 -22.78 10.92 2.84
N LYS A 212 -22.06 11.86 2.25
CA LYS A 212 -20.97 12.52 2.97
C LYS A 212 -21.28 13.98 3.29
N ASP A 213 -21.46 14.30 4.58
CA ASP A 213 -21.57 15.67 5.11
C ASP A 213 -20.39 16.00 6.04
N PHE A 214 -19.48 16.88 5.62
CA PHE A 214 -18.27 17.12 6.41
C PHE A 214 -17.59 18.47 6.18
N GLY A 215 -16.56 18.73 7.02
CA GLY A 215 -15.72 19.92 6.92
C GLY A 215 -16.49 21.20 7.26
N ALA A 216 -17.16 21.21 8.41
CA ALA A 216 -17.90 22.38 8.89
C ALA A 216 -17.00 23.61 9.08
N THR A 217 -17.56 24.79 8.79
CA THR A 217 -16.97 26.09 9.08
C THR A 217 -18.07 27.04 9.56
N ILE A 218 -17.75 27.94 10.50
CA ILE A 218 -18.75 28.74 11.24
C ILE A 218 -18.34 30.21 11.25
N ASP A 219 -19.29 31.11 11.01
CA ASP A 219 -19.08 32.56 11.12
C ASP A 219 -19.41 33.11 12.53
N LYS A 220 -19.11 34.39 12.77
CA LYS A 220 -19.33 35.03 14.08
C LYS A 220 -20.79 35.06 14.52
N SER A 221 -21.75 34.93 13.58
CA SER A 221 -23.18 34.85 13.88
C SER A 221 -23.64 33.45 14.29
N GLY A 222 -22.77 32.45 14.17
CA GLY A 222 -23.08 31.05 14.44
C GLY A 222 -23.66 30.31 13.23
N LYS A 223 -23.62 30.88 12.02
CA LYS A 223 -24.10 30.21 10.81
C LYS A 223 -23.04 29.23 10.30
N ILE A 224 -23.50 28.03 9.94
CA ILE A 224 -22.66 26.88 9.65
C ILE A 224 -22.72 26.56 8.16
N TYR A 225 -21.56 26.31 7.58
CA TYR A 225 -21.38 25.87 6.21
C TYR A 225 -20.57 24.58 6.17
N PHE A 226 -20.81 23.71 5.20
CA PHE A 226 -20.12 22.42 5.07
C PHE A 226 -20.18 21.93 3.62
N MET A 227 -19.48 20.84 3.32
CA MET A 227 -19.54 20.20 2.00
C MET A 227 -20.41 18.94 2.04
N SER A 228 -21.21 18.74 0.99
CA SER A 228 -22.10 17.59 0.84
C SER A 228 -22.14 17.10 -0.60
N ASP A 229 -22.22 15.78 -0.81
CA ASP A 229 -22.46 15.16 -2.13
C ASP A 229 -23.95 14.90 -2.45
N ARG A 230 -24.88 15.35 -1.58
CA ARG A 230 -26.32 15.04 -1.69
C ARG A 230 -27.02 15.47 -2.97
N GLY A 231 -26.54 16.52 -3.65
CA GLY A 231 -27.23 17.12 -4.79
C GLY A 231 -26.95 16.40 -6.12
N ASN A 232 -25.69 16.04 -6.37
CA ASN A 232 -25.25 15.48 -7.64
C ASN A 232 -24.03 14.54 -7.52
N ASP A 233 -23.85 13.89 -6.36
CA ASP A 233 -22.76 12.94 -6.09
C ASP A 233 -21.35 13.58 -6.22
N GLN A 234 -21.27 14.92 -6.18
CA GLN A 234 -20.06 15.74 -6.12
C GLN A 234 -20.17 16.70 -4.93
N TYR A 235 -19.06 16.94 -4.23
CA TYR A 235 -19.08 17.83 -3.07
C TYR A 235 -19.38 19.26 -3.50
N ASN A 236 -20.48 19.79 -2.98
CA ASN A 236 -20.89 21.17 -3.16
C ASN A 236 -21.02 21.86 -1.80
N LEU A 237 -21.08 23.18 -1.80
CA LEU A 237 -21.20 23.98 -0.60
C LEU A 237 -22.67 24.01 -0.14
N TYR A 238 -22.89 23.76 1.14
CA TYR A 238 -24.19 23.84 1.79
C TYR A 238 -24.12 24.71 3.04
N SER A 239 -25.25 25.30 3.44
CA SER A 239 -25.43 25.87 4.77
C SER A 239 -26.43 25.05 5.59
N LEU A 240 -26.23 25.01 6.90
CA LEU A 240 -27.15 24.38 7.84
C LEU A 240 -28.20 25.40 8.33
N GLU A 241 -29.48 25.11 8.12
CA GLU A 241 -30.64 25.90 8.56
C GLU A 241 -31.53 25.01 9.45
N GLY A 242 -31.23 24.96 10.76
CA GLY A 242 -31.83 23.98 11.67
C GLY A 242 -31.29 22.58 11.37
N GLU A 243 -32.19 21.62 11.11
CA GLU A 243 -31.83 20.26 10.65
C GLU A 243 -31.77 20.16 9.11
N ASN A 244 -32.08 21.25 8.39
CA ASN A 244 -32.11 21.27 6.92
C ASN A 244 -30.76 21.73 6.34
N ALA A 245 -30.31 21.07 5.28
CA ALA A 245 -29.18 21.55 4.48
C ALA A 245 -29.68 22.29 3.24
N LYS A 246 -29.18 23.50 3.04
CA LYS A 246 -29.48 24.33 1.87
C LYS A 246 -28.29 24.35 0.92
N GLU A 247 -28.52 23.93 -0.33
CA GLU A 247 -27.51 23.98 -1.39
C GLU A 247 -27.15 25.42 -1.73
N LEU A 248 -25.85 25.74 -1.76
CA LEU A 248 -25.32 27.06 -2.11
C LEU A 248 -24.59 27.07 -3.46
N THR A 249 -24.07 25.92 -3.89
CA THR A 249 -23.40 25.74 -5.19
C THR A 249 -23.83 24.45 -5.87
N LYS A 250 -23.70 24.40 -7.21
CA LYS A 250 -24.02 23.21 -8.01
C LYS A 250 -22.97 22.98 -9.11
N PHE A 251 -21.78 22.60 -8.69
CA PHE A 251 -20.67 22.28 -9.57
C PHE A 251 -20.67 20.80 -9.98
N ASN A 252 -20.16 20.53 -11.18
CA ASN A 252 -19.99 19.17 -11.70
C ASN A 252 -18.69 18.51 -11.24
N THR A 253 -17.84 19.21 -10.49
CA THR A 253 -16.64 18.69 -9.83
C THR A 253 -16.63 19.12 -8.36
N SER A 254 -16.17 18.22 -7.49
CA SER A 254 -16.13 18.45 -6.04
C SER A 254 -15.31 19.68 -5.62
N ILE A 255 -15.85 20.45 -4.69
CA ILE A 255 -15.06 21.38 -3.87
C ILE A 255 -14.34 20.64 -2.74
N MET A 256 -13.33 21.28 -2.15
CA MET A 256 -12.66 20.83 -0.92
C MET A 256 -12.32 22.01 -0.01
N TRP A 257 -12.33 21.76 1.30
CA TRP A 257 -11.82 22.65 2.34
C TRP A 257 -12.49 24.04 2.38
N PRO A 258 -13.83 24.12 2.53
CA PRO A 258 -14.52 25.39 2.69
C PRO A 258 -14.13 26.06 4.03
N LYS A 259 -13.84 27.36 3.98
CA LYS A 259 -13.60 28.21 5.16
C LYS A 259 -14.34 29.53 5.00
N VAL A 260 -15.21 29.86 5.95
CA VAL A 260 -15.95 31.13 5.99
C VAL A 260 -15.13 32.20 6.73
N SER A 261 -15.21 33.45 6.28
CA SER A 261 -14.66 34.59 7.03
C SER A 261 -15.44 34.83 8.32
N ALA A 262 -14.79 35.38 9.35
CA ALA A 262 -15.46 35.65 10.64
C ALA A 262 -16.69 36.55 10.48
N ASN A 263 -16.64 37.53 9.56
CA ASN A 263 -17.77 38.42 9.27
C ASN A 263 -18.88 37.79 8.40
N GLY A 264 -18.75 36.52 8.00
CA GLY A 264 -19.76 35.77 7.25
C GLY A 264 -19.98 36.22 5.79
N LYS A 265 -19.13 37.12 5.26
CA LYS A 265 -19.33 37.70 3.92
C LYS A 265 -18.87 36.78 2.79
N LYS A 266 -17.74 36.08 2.96
CA LYS A 266 -17.14 35.25 1.92
C LYS A 266 -16.78 33.86 2.45
N ILE A 267 -16.79 32.87 1.56
CA ILE A 267 -16.34 31.49 1.82
C ILE A 267 -15.31 31.12 0.76
N VAL A 268 -14.12 30.72 1.18
CA VAL A 268 -13.06 30.23 0.28
C VAL A 268 -13.05 28.70 0.25
N PHE A 269 -12.77 28.10 -0.89
CA PHE A 269 -12.57 26.66 -1.05
C PHE A 269 -11.68 26.36 -2.26
N ARG A 270 -11.17 25.12 -2.32
CA ARG A 270 -10.51 24.58 -3.52
C ARG A 270 -11.54 23.96 -4.45
N LYS A 271 -11.40 24.17 -5.76
CA LYS A 271 -12.06 23.40 -6.82
C LYS A 271 -11.10 23.29 -8.01
N ASP A 272 -10.99 22.11 -8.62
CA ASP A 272 -10.11 21.86 -9.78
C ASP A 272 -8.65 22.32 -9.53
N TYR A 273 -8.15 22.06 -8.32
CA TYR A 273 -6.81 22.46 -7.85
C TYR A 273 -6.56 23.99 -7.82
N GLN A 274 -7.61 24.81 -7.89
CA GLN A 274 -7.53 26.26 -7.78
C GLN A 274 -8.42 26.79 -6.65
N ILE A 275 -8.16 28.02 -6.20
CA ILE A 275 -8.96 28.71 -5.20
C ILE A 275 -10.20 29.36 -5.85
N TYR A 276 -11.33 29.24 -5.17
CA TYR A 276 -12.59 29.91 -5.48
C TYR A 276 -13.15 30.58 -4.24
N VAL A 277 -13.87 31.68 -4.44
CA VAL A 277 -14.49 32.48 -3.39
C VAL A 277 -15.97 32.65 -3.67
N TYR A 278 -16.81 32.20 -2.74
CA TYR A 278 -18.26 32.40 -2.75
C TYR A 278 -18.63 33.62 -1.91
N ASP A 279 -19.36 34.55 -2.51
CA ASP A 279 -19.94 35.71 -1.84
C ASP A 279 -21.33 35.35 -1.29
N VAL A 280 -21.49 35.43 0.03
CA VAL A 280 -22.67 34.93 0.73
C VAL A 280 -23.91 35.78 0.45
N ALA A 281 -23.74 37.08 0.24
CA ALA A 281 -24.85 38.01 0.02
C ALA A 281 -25.46 37.85 -1.39
N SER A 282 -24.61 37.75 -2.41
CA SER A 282 -25.03 37.63 -3.81
C SER A 282 -25.26 36.18 -4.25
N GLY A 283 -24.72 35.20 -3.52
CA GLY A 283 -24.75 33.80 -3.88
C GLY A 283 -23.88 33.43 -5.08
N LYS A 284 -22.91 34.27 -5.44
CA LYS A 284 -22.03 34.08 -6.62
C LYS A 284 -20.65 33.57 -6.20
N THR A 285 -20.08 32.71 -7.04
CA THR A 285 -18.69 32.24 -6.91
C THR A 285 -17.80 32.88 -7.96
N ASN A 286 -16.64 33.39 -7.54
CA ASN A 286 -15.60 33.92 -8.42
C ASN A 286 -14.30 33.13 -8.25
N LYS A 287 -13.53 33.00 -9.33
CA LYS A 287 -12.16 32.48 -9.30
C LYS A 287 -11.19 33.68 -9.30
N PRO A 288 -10.56 34.05 -8.17
CA PRO A 288 -9.59 35.13 -8.15
C PRO A 288 -8.41 34.81 -9.08
N ALA A 289 -7.92 35.80 -9.81
CA ALA A 289 -6.67 35.69 -10.56
C ALA A 289 -5.51 35.79 -9.58
N ILE A 290 -4.68 34.77 -9.44
CA ILE A 290 -3.59 34.75 -8.45
C ILE A 290 -2.26 34.63 -9.20
N ASP A 291 -1.46 35.68 -9.10
CA ASP A 291 -0.12 35.74 -9.68
C ASP A 291 0.92 35.37 -8.61
N ILE A 292 1.67 34.30 -8.86
CA ILE A 292 2.75 33.83 -7.99
C ILE A 292 4.09 33.94 -8.72
N PHE A 293 5.06 34.60 -8.10
CA PHE A 293 6.42 34.73 -8.63
C PHE A 293 7.35 33.74 -7.91
N ILE A 294 7.68 32.63 -8.58
CA ILE A 294 8.60 31.61 -8.07
C ILE A 294 9.68 31.28 -9.09
N ASN A 295 10.81 30.77 -8.60
CA ASN A 295 11.83 30.13 -9.42
C ASN A 295 11.45 28.65 -9.64
N ASN A 296 10.72 28.35 -10.72
CA ASN A 296 10.32 26.98 -11.02
C ASN A 296 11.55 26.13 -11.43
N THR A 297 11.86 25.09 -10.64
CA THR A 297 12.96 24.15 -10.90
C THR A 297 12.49 22.77 -11.37
N THR A 298 11.20 22.56 -11.61
CA THR A 298 10.61 21.24 -11.87
C THR A 298 11.10 20.59 -13.16
N ASN A 299 11.47 21.41 -14.14
CA ASN A 299 12.07 20.94 -15.40
C ASN A 299 13.57 20.64 -15.28
N LYS A 300 14.21 20.87 -14.12
CA LYS A 300 15.62 20.55 -13.92
C LYS A 300 15.81 19.03 -13.91
N THR A 301 16.86 18.59 -14.57
CA THR A 301 17.33 17.20 -14.51
C THR A 301 18.03 16.95 -13.17
N THR A 302 17.77 15.78 -12.60
CA THR A 302 18.46 15.27 -11.41
C THR A 302 19.34 14.09 -11.83
N SER A 303 20.50 13.95 -11.18
CA SER A 303 21.41 12.82 -11.39
C SER A 303 20.98 11.62 -10.57
N TYR A 304 20.93 10.44 -11.19
CA TYR A 304 20.61 9.16 -10.58
C TYR A 304 21.74 8.15 -10.82
N ASN A 305 21.91 7.19 -9.91
CA ASN A 305 22.94 6.16 -10.00
C ASN A 305 22.37 4.83 -10.48
N VAL A 306 23.09 4.18 -11.39
CA VAL A 306 22.76 2.82 -11.87
C VAL A 306 23.03 1.76 -10.80
N LYS A 307 24.15 1.89 -10.07
CA LYS A 307 24.59 0.92 -9.07
C LYS A 307 23.53 0.68 -8.00
N GLY A 308 23.19 -0.58 -7.74
CA GLY A 308 22.16 -0.98 -6.78
C GLY A 308 20.72 -0.70 -7.24
N ASN A 309 20.52 -0.20 -8.46
CA ASN A 309 19.20 0.18 -8.99
C ASN A 309 18.89 -0.48 -10.34
N ILE A 310 19.58 -1.57 -10.69
CA ILE A 310 19.30 -2.35 -11.92
C ILE A 310 18.08 -3.25 -11.68
N THR A 311 17.08 -3.17 -12.54
CA THR A 311 15.82 -3.93 -12.38
C THR A 311 15.68 -5.08 -13.37
N TYR A 312 16.44 -5.07 -14.47
CA TYR A 312 16.44 -6.13 -15.48
C TYR A 312 17.75 -6.10 -16.26
N PHE A 313 18.22 -7.25 -16.74
CA PHE A 313 19.37 -7.30 -17.63
C PHE A 313 19.38 -8.50 -18.61
N ASP A 314 20.28 -8.45 -19.59
CA ASP A 314 20.67 -9.56 -20.45
C ASP A 314 22.15 -9.45 -20.84
N ALA A 315 22.77 -10.58 -21.17
CA ALA A 315 24.12 -10.66 -21.72
C ALA A 315 24.06 -10.98 -23.23
N SER A 316 24.96 -10.39 -24.01
CA SER A 316 25.03 -10.69 -25.44
C SER A 316 25.46 -12.15 -25.68
N PRO A 317 25.03 -12.80 -26.78
CA PRO A 317 25.42 -14.18 -27.09
C PRO A 317 26.94 -14.40 -27.12
N ASP A 318 27.72 -13.41 -27.55
CA ASP A 318 29.19 -13.45 -27.52
C ASP A 318 29.82 -13.22 -26.14
N GLU A 319 29.00 -12.94 -25.12
CA GLU A 319 29.34 -12.64 -23.72
C GLU A 319 30.31 -11.47 -23.54
N LYS A 320 30.38 -10.58 -24.53
CA LYS A 320 31.24 -9.39 -24.46
C LYS A 320 30.51 -8.16 -23.93
N LYS A 321 29.18 -8.17 -23.90
CA LYS A 321 28.35 -6.99 -23.62
C LYS A 321 27.20 -7.35 -22.68
N LEU A 322 26.79 -6.36 -21.90
CA LEU A 322 25.59 -6.38 -21.08
C LEU A 322 24.62 -5.33 -21.61
N ALA A 323 23.32 -5.61 -21.52
CA ALA A 323 22.27 -4.61 -21.62
C ALA A 323 21.43 -4.67 -20.35
N PHE A 324 21.05 -3.53 -19.79
CA PHE A 324 20.33 -3.49 -18.53
C PHE A 324 19.43 -2.27 -18.40
N VAL A 325 18.47 -2.38 -17.50
CA VAL A 325 17.48 -1.35 -17.17
C VAL A 325 17.74 -0.83 -15.78
N SER A 326 17.77 0.49 -15.63
CA SER A 326 17.80 1.15 -14.32
C SER A 326 16.87 2.37 -14.33
N ARG A 327 15.96 2.47 -13.37
CA ARG A 327 14.93 3.52 -13.25
C ARG A 327 14.19 3.85 -14.56
N GLY A 328 13.87 2.81 -15.33
CA GLY A 328 13.17 2.95 -16.61
C GLY A 328 14.03 3.40 -17.79
N ARG A 329 15.35 3.49 -17.63
CA ARG A 329 16.31 3.86 -18.69
C ARG A 329 17.09 2.64 -19.15
N LEU A 330 17.49 2.64 -20.42
CA LEU A 330 18.16 1.53 -21.09
C LEU A 330 19.65 1.82 -21.25
N PHE A 331 20.48 0.86 -20.85
CA PHE A 331 21.93 0.98 -20.91
C PHE A 331 22.56 -0.25 -21.56
N ILE A 332 23.78 -0.06 -22.05
CA ILE A 332 24.70 -1.13 -22.42
C ILE A 332 26.05 -0.93 -21.73
N SER A 333 26.79 -2.02 -21.54
CA SER A 333 28.18 -2.00 -21.09
C SER A 333 28.98 -3.13 -21.73
N ASP A 334 30.32 -3.08 -21.64
CA ASP A 334 31.14 -4.30 -21.75
C ASP A 334 30.81 -5.27 -20.59
N SER A 335 31.15 -6.56 -20.75
CA SER A 335 30.84 -7.60 -19.77
C SER A 335 31.51 -7.43 -18.40
N LYS A 336 32.45 -6.49 -18.25
CA LYS A 336 33.07 -6.15 -16.97
C LYS A 336 32.45 -4.90 -16.31
N GLY A 337 31.43 -4.28 -16.91
CA GLY A 337 30.76 -3.11 -16.36
C GLY A 337 31.52 -1.78 -16.47
N LYS A 338 32.68 -1.77 -17.16
CA LYS A 338 33.62 -0.64 -17.16
C LYS A 338 33.21 0.48 -18.12
N PHE A 339 32.58 0.14 -19.24
CA PHE A 339 32.25 1.09 -20.32
C PHE A 339 30.75 1.15 -20.53
N THR A 340 30.07 1.91 -19.67
CA THR A 340 28.62 2.07 -19.72
C THR A 340 28.19 3.21 -20.65
N LYS A 341 27.13 2.97 -21.43
CA LYS A 341 26.49 3.97 -22.30
C LYS A 341 24.97 3.83 -22.20
N GLU A 342 24.28 4.95 -22.05
CA GLU A 342 22.83 5.03 -22.17
C GLU A 342 22.37 4.95 -23.65
N ILE A 343 21.34 4.15 -23.91
CA ILE A 343 20.61 4.14 -25.18
C ILE A 343 19.39 5.05 -25.02
N GLN A 344 19.37 6.14 -25.79
CA GLN A 344 18.32 7.15 -25.68
C GLN A 344 16.96 6.59 -26.12
N THR A 345 15.97 6.67 -25.23
CA THR A 345 14.57 6.33 -25.46
C THR A 345 13.68 7.56 -25.20
N ASN A 346 12.36 7.44 -25.36
CA ASN A 346 11.45 8.54 -25.04
C ASN A 346 11.44 8.80 -23.53
N ASP A 347 11.82 10.01 -23.11
CA ASP A 347 11.90 10.39 -21.71
C ASP A 347 10.56 10.39 -20.95
N ASN A 348 9.41 10.42 -21.64
CA ASN A 348 8.08 10.31 -21.03
C ASN A 348 7.59 8.87 -20.89
N GLU A 349 8.46 7.89 -21.15
CA GLU A 349 8.14 6.47 -21.11
C GLU A 349 9.25 5.74 -20.33
N ALA A 350 8.93 4.54 -19.83
CA ALA A 350 9.86 3.72 -19.07
C ALA A 350 10.16 2.42 -19.81
N VAL A 351 11.41 1.99 -19.75
CA VAL A 351 11.85 0.65 -20.18
C VAL A 351 11.74 -0.32 -19.00
N LYS A 352 11.31 -1.55 -19.23
CA LYS A 352 11.19 -2.55 -18.16
C LYS A 352 12.02 -3.81 -18.38
N GLU A 353 12.07 -4.30 -19.60
CA GLU A 353 12.79 -5.53 -19.97
C GLU A 353 13.69 -5.25 -21.17
N VAL A 354 14.83 -5.93 -21.27
CA VAL A 354 15.73 -5.87 -22.43
C VAL A 354 16.37 -7.22 -22.69
N LYS A 355 16.52 -7.58 -23.96
CA LYS A 355 17.25 -8.76 -24.42
C LYS A 355 18.10 -8.48 -25.66
N TRP A 356 19.22 -9.17 -25.80
CA TRP A 356 20.05 -9.15 -27.00
C TRP A 356 19.52 -10.09 -28.09
N LEU A 357 19.61 -9.67 -29.34
CA LEU A 357 19.40 -10.54 -30.50
C LEU A 357 20.66 -11.36 -30.82
N SER A 358 20.51 -12.37 -31.68
CA SER A 358 21.58 -13.29 -32.08
C SER A 358 22.74 -12.63 -32.81
N ASP A 359 22.56 -11.41 -33.33
CA ASP A 359 23.57 -10.63 -34.04
C ASP A 359 24.58 -9.92 -33.10
N ASN A 360 24.43 -10.04 -31.78
CA ASN A 360 25.26 -9.38 -30.76
C ASN A 360 25.26 -7.84 -30.82
N LYS A 361 24.28 -7.26 -31.52
CA LYS A 361 24.23 -5.84 -31.88
C LYS A 361 22.86 -5.22 -31.62
N THR A 362 21.78 -5.95 -31.89
CA THR A 362 20.42 -5.43 -31.78
C THR A 362 19.82 -5.82 -30.43
N LEU A 363 19.05 -4.90 -29.85
CA LEU A 363 18.27 -5.11 -28.64
C LEU A 363 16.79 -5.20 -28.99
N VAL A 364 16.06 -6.09 -28.32
CA VAL A 364 14.61 -6.04 -28.17
C VAL A 364 14.30 -5.68 -26.72
N TYR A 365 13.40 -4.74 -26.48
CA TYR A 365 13.09 -4.25 -25.14
C TYR A 365 11.63 -3.84 -25.02
N SER A 366 11.09 -3.92 -23.80
CA SER A 366 9.77 -3.38 -23.50
C SER A 366 9.89 -1.93 -23.06
N LYS A 367 9.07 -1.07 -23.64
CA LYS A 367 8.94 0.34 -23.25
C LYS A 367 7.46 0.69 -23.13
N SER A 368 7.10 1.50 -22.14
CA SER A 368 5.73 2.00 -22.03
C SER A 368 5.38 2.83 -23.28
N TYR A 369 4.12 2.74 -23.68
CA TYR A 369 3.53 3.48 -24.78
C TYR A 369 2.07 3.72 -24.42
N LYS A 370 1.70 4.97 -24.12
CA LYS A 370 0.38 5.33 -23.59
C LYS A 370 0.02 4.55 -22.31
N GLY A 371 1.02 4.27 -21.47
CA GLY A 371 0.86 3.54 -20.20
C GLY A 371 1.06 2.02 -20.28
N TYR A 372 0.98 1.40 -21.46
CA TYR A 372 1.18 -0.05 -21.59
C TYR A 372 2.57 -0.39 -22.13
N TYR A 373 3.21 -1.41 -21.57
CA TYR A 373 4.47 -1.92 -22.07
C TYR A 373 4.29 -2.60 -23.43
N ASN A 374 5.06 -2.16 -24.41
CA ASN A 374 5.07 -2.65 -25.78
C ASN A 374 6.50 -2.97 -26.21
N TRP A 375 6.66 -3.80 -27.26
CA TRP A 375 7.97 -4.23 -27.75
C TRP A 375 8.56 -3.23 -28.75
N PHE A 376 9.86 -2.94 -28.58
CA PHE A 376 10.66 -2.09 -29.44
C PHE A 376 11.99 -2.78 -29.76
N THR A 377 12.62 -2.37 -30.86
CA THR A 377 13.98 -2.79 -31.21
C THR A 377 14.87 -1.59 -31.50
N VAL A 378 16.16 -1.70 -31.18
CA VAL A 378 17.18 -0.67 -31.47
C VAL A 378 18.54 -1.33 -31.66
N SER A 379 19.38 -0.80 -32.57
CA SER A 379 20.78 -1.22 -32.64
C SER A 379 21.61 -0.52 -31.56
N ALA A 380 22.29 -1.31 -30.72
CA ALA A 380 23.07 -0.80 -29.59
C ALA A 380 24.27 0.07 -30.02
N ASP A 381 24.77 -0.12 -31.24
CA ASP A 381 25.83 0.69 -31.86
C ASP A 381 25.33 2.01 -32.48
N GLY A 382 24.02 2.23 -32.53
CA GLY A 382 23.38 3.42 -33.11
C GLY A 382 23.24 3.42 -34.63
N SER A 383 23.54 2.31 -35.31
CA SER A 383 23.41 2.21 -36.78
C SER A 383 21.96 2.23 -37.28
N GLU A 384 21.02 1.72 -36.50
CA GLU A 384 19.58 1.82 -36.76
C GLU A 384 18.85 2.46 -35.59
N LYS A 385 17.83 3.26 -35.91
CA LYS A 385 16.99 3.94 -34.92
C LYS A 385 15.96 2.98 -34.32
N GLU A 386 15.41 3.38 -33.18
CA GLU A 386 14.31 2.67 -32.52
C GLU A 386 13.14 2.38 -33.48
N LYS A 387 12.63 1.15 -33.44
CA LYS A 387 11.43 0.70 -34.14
C LYS A 387 10.45 0.09 -33.16
N GLN A 388 9.21 0.57 -33.18
CA GLN A 388 8.11 -0.02 -32.41
C GLN A 388 7.57 -1.27 -33.11
N LEU A 389 7.48 -2.39 -32.40
CA LEU A 389 6.98 -3.67 -32.92
C LEU A 389 5.51 -3.90 -32.58
N SER A 390 5.05 -3.41 -31.43
CA SER A 390 3.66 -3.59 -30.96
C SER A 390 3.03 -2.27 -30.48
N LYS A 391 1.69 -2.19 -30.53
CA LYS A 391 0.89 -1.02 -30.15
C LYS A 391 -0.36 -1.43 -29.37
N ASP A 392 -0.21 -2.43 -28.52
CA ASP A 392 -1.29 -3.03 -27.75
C ASP A 392 -1.73 -2.10 -26.61
N ALA A 393 -3.03 -2.08 -26.32
CA ALA A 393 -3.62 -1.46 -25.12
C ALA A 393 -3.67 -2.47 -23.94
N MET A 394 -2.62 -3.28 -23.85
CA MET A 394 -2.42 -4.33 -22.86
C MET A 394 -0.91 -4.48 -22.65
N ASN A 395 -0.48 -4.84 -21.43
CA ASN A 395 0.94 -4.99 -21.16
C ASN A 395 1.54 -6.25 -21.82
N ASN A 396 2.56 -6.04 -22.65
CA ASN A 396 3.46 -7.07 -23.15
C ASN A 396 4.65 -7.27 -22.19
N ARG A 397 4.91 -8.50 -21.77
CA ARG A 397 5.92 -8.82 -20.73
C ARG A 397 6.50 -10.21 -20.88
N GLN A 398 7.60 -10.45 -20.17
CA GLN A 398 8.19 -11.78 -19.95
C GLN A 398 8.60 -12.49 -21.23
N LEU A 399 9.41 -11.79 -22.03
CA LEU A 399 9.92 -12.34 -23.28
C LEU A 399 11.07 -13.32 -23.04
N THR A 400 10.92 -14.54 -23.55
CA THR A 400 11.96 -15.57 -23.57
C THR A 400 12.23 -16.05 -24.99
N PHE A 401 13.44 -16.53 -25.24
CA PHE A 401 13.85 -17.03 -26.55
C PHE A 401 13.85 -18.55 -26.60
N ASN A 402 13.69 -19.09 -27.81
CA ASN A 402 14.09 -20.44 -28.12
C ASN A 402 15.63 -20.55 -28.19
N SER A 403 16.18 -21.77 -28.27
CA SER A 403 17.61 -22.04 -28.12
C SER A 403 18.53 -21.25 -29.07
N ASP A 404 18.11 -20.99 -30.30
CA ASP A 404 18.88 -20.24 -31.31
C ASP A 404 18.48 -18.76 -31.45
N ARG A 405 17.54 -18.28 -30.61
CA ARG A 405 16.98 -16.93 -30.63
C ARG A 405 16.32 -16.52 -31.97
N SER A 406 15.91 -17.48 -32.80
CA SER A 406 15.13 -17.20 -34.02
C SER A 406 13.65 -16.91 -33.74
N LYS A 407 13.15 -17.34 -32.57
CA LYS A 407 11.79 -17.11 -32.08
C LYS A 407 11.80 -16.68 -30.62
N ALA A 408 10.80 -15.90 -30.24
CA ALA A 408 10.53 -15.56 -28.85
C ALA A 408 9.08 -15.86 -28.47
N VAL A 409 8.82 -16.06 -27.18
CA VAL A 409 7.49 -16.17 -26.60
C VAL A 409 7.33 -15.16 -25.48
N TYR A 410 6.14 -14.57 -25.35
CA TYR A 410 5.86 -13.56 -24.33
C TYR A 410 4.37 -13.53 -23.96
N LEU A 411 4.04 -12.86 -22.86
CA LEU A 411 2.66 -12.68 -22.37
C LEU A 411 2.11 -11.32 -22.82
N LYS A 412 0.88 -11.30 -23.35
CA LYS A 412 0.12 -10.07 -23.68
C LYS A 412 -1.15 -10.02 -22.84
N GLY A 413 -1.31 -8.92 -22.11
CA GLY A 413 -2.51 -8.70 -21.29
C GLY A 413 -2.68 -9.74 -20.19
N ARG A 414 -3.93 -10.06 -19.87
CA ARG A 414 -4.27 -11.04 -18.82
C ARG A 414 -4.51 -12.45 -19.34
N ASN A 415 -4.41 -12.65 -20.65
CA ASN A 415 -4.95 -13.86 -21.26
C ASN A 415 -4.25 -14.39 -22.50
N GLU A 416 -3.25 -13.71 -23.07
CA GLU A 416 -2.64 -14.16 -24.33
C GLU A 416 -1.16 -14.53 -24.18
N ILE A 417 -0.77 -15.63 -24.81
CA ILE A 417 0.64 -15.99 -25.05
C ILE A 417 0.92 -15.83 -26.54
N CYS A 418 1.96 -15.08 -26.86
CA CYS A 418 2.30 -14.68 -28.22
C CYS A 418 3.66 -15.24 -28.63
N LEU A 419 3.74 -15.76 -29.87
CA LEU A 419 4.97 -16.15 -30.53
C LEU A 419 5.45 -15.01 -31.44
N LEU A 420 6.70 -14.57 -31.28
CA LEU A 420 7.35 -13.55 -32.07
C LEU A 420 8.45 -14.17 -32.94
N ASP A 421 8.32 -14.03 -34.26
CA ASP A 421 9.36 -14.43 -35.20
C ASP A 421 10.44 -13.32 -35.26
N MET A 422 11.69 -13.64 -34.92
CA MET A 422 12.74 -12.62 -34.75
C MET A 422 13.34 -12.13 -36.08
N LYS A 423 13.07 -12.81 -37.19
CA LYS A 423 13.53 -12.40 -38.52
C LYS A 423 12.57 -11.39 -39.15
N THR A 424 11.26 -11.66 -39.04
CA THR A 424 10.19 -10.83 -39.61
C THR A 424 9.65 -9.81 -38.62
N LEU A 425 9.89 -10.02 -37.32
CA LEU A 425 9.36 -9.25 -36.19
C LEU A 425 7.82 -9.28 -36.12
N LYS A 426 7.22 -10.35 -36.64
CA LYS A 426 5.77 -10.56 -36.61
C LYS A 426 5.38 -11.35 -35.35
N SER A 427 4.45 -10.79 -34.58
CA SER A 427 3.84 -11.45 -33.42
C SER A 427 2.53 -12.16 -33.79
N THR A 428 2.28 -13.34 -33.22
CA THR A 428 1.04 -14.12 -33.38
C THR A 428 0.62 -14.74 -32.05
N THR A 429 -0.64 -14.56 -31.65
CA THR A 429 -1.20 -15.24 -30.47
C THR A 429 -1.29 -16.75 -30.72
N ILE A 430 -0.72 -17.54 -29.83
CA ILE A 430 -0.69 -19.02 -29.91
C ILE A 430 -1.54 -19.69 -28.84
N VAL A 431 -1.77 -19.02 -27.70
CA VAL A 431 -2.63 -19.49 -26.61
C VAL A 431 -3.47 -18.32 -26.10
N ASN A 432 -4.75 -18.58 -25.81
CA ASN A 432 -5.64 -17.69 -25.07
C ASN A 432 -6.18 -18.46 -23.85
N ASP A 433 -5.78 -18.04 -22.66
CA ASP A 433 -6.03 -18.74 -21.39
C ASP A 433 -6.13 -17.73 -20.23
N GLU A 434 -6.43 -18.15 -19.01
CA GLU A 434 -6.48 -17.26 -17.85
C GLU A 434 -5.08 -17.10 -17.22
N LEU A 435 -4.40 -15.99 -17.48
CA LEU A 435 -3.02 -15.77 -17.03
C LEU A 435 -2.94 -14.77 -15.87
N TRP A 436 -3.88 -13.82 -15.77
CA TRP A 436 -3.80 -12.62 -14.92
C TRP A 436 -2.65 -11.67 -15.30
N GLY A 437 -2.74 -10.39 -14.92
CA GLY A 437 -1.78 -9.34 -15.33
C GLY A 437 -0.55 -9.18 -14.43
N PHE A 438 -0.42 -10.04 -13.42
CA PHE A 438 0.59 -9.98 -12.37
C PHE A 438 0.90 -11.40 -11.84
N TYR A 439 1.98 -11.55 -11.06
CA TYR A 439 2.46 -12.83 -10.50
C TYR A 439 2.64 -13.98 -11.51
N ASN A 440 2.99 -13.66 -12.77
CA ASN A 440 3.15 -14.67 -13.80
C ASN A 440 4.56 -15.28 -13.80
N ALA A 441 4.64 -16.59 -13.98
CA ALA A 441 5.87 -17.24 -14.40
C ALA A 441 6.19 -16.93 -15.88
N ASN A 442 7.47 -16.96 -16.24
CA ASN A 442 7.88 -16.80 -17.63
C ASN A 442 7.42 -18.01 -18.47
N PRO A 443 6.89 -17.79 -19.69
CA PRO A 443 6.74 -18.88 -20.65
C PRO A 443 8.13 -19.30 -21.14
N TYR A 444 8.43 -20.59 -21.24
CA TYR A 444 9.74 -21.08 -21.71
C TYR A 444 9.61 -22.12 -22.81
N PHE A 445 10.45 -21.99 -23.84
CA PHE A 445 10.65 -23.07 -24.81
C PHE A 445 11.30 -24.28 -24.16
N SER A 446 10.91 -25.47 -24.62
CA SER A 446 11.63 -26.71 -24.32
C SER A 446 13.04 -26.71 -24.95
N PRO A 447 13.96 -27.55 -24.45
CA PRO A 447 15.31 -27.67 -25.01
C PRO A 447 15.40 -28.06 -26.50
N ASP A 448 14.36 -28.69 -27.07
CA ASP A 448 14.25 -28.97 -28.52
C ASP A 448 13.49 -27.90 -29.32
N ASP A 449 13.06 -26.82 -28.66
CA ASP A 449 12.24 -25.73 -29.19
C ASP A 449 10.84 -26.12 -29.71
N LYS A 450 10.37 -27.35 -29.46
CA LYS A 450 9.07 -27.82 -29.96
C LYS A 450 7.90 -27.51 -29.04
N TYR A 451 8.16 -27.30 -27.76
CA TYR A 451 7.13 -27.06 -26.75
C TYR A 451 7.35 -25.74 -26.03
N ILE A 452 6.26 -25.19 -25.48
CA ILE A 452 6.28 -24.02 -24.60
C ILE A 452 5.57 -24.39 -23.31
N VAL A 453 6.24 -24.26 -22.17
CA VAL A 453 5.62 -24.42 -20.84
C VAL A 453 5.12 -23.07 -20.34
N TYR A 454 3.98 -23.04 -19.68
CA TYR A 454 3.39 -21.84 -19.08
C TYR A 454 2.49 -22.18 -17.89
N ASN A 455 2.17 -21.16 -17.07
CA ASN A 455 1.15 -21.25 -16.03
C ASN A 455 -0.16 -20.59 -16.47
N ALA A 456 -1.29 -21.18 -16.09
CA ALA A 456 -2.61 -20.56 -16.18
C ALA A 456 -3.46 -20.91 -14.95
N TYR A 457 -4.44 -20.06 -14.63
CA TYR A 457 -5.26 -20.17 -13.43
C TYR A 457 -6.46 -21.07 -13.64
N ARG A 458 -6.76 -21.92 -12.65
CA ARG A 458 -7.99 -22.70 -12.52
C ARG A 458 -8.44 -22.60 -11.07
N ASP A 459 -9.65 -22.11 -10.83
CA ASP A 459 -10.20 -21.94 -9.48
C ASP A 459 -9.25 -21.19 -8.52
N PHE A 460 -8.64 -20.10 -8.99
CA PHE A 460 -7.66 -19.26 -8.27
C PHE A 460 -6.28 -19.91 -8.00
N GLU A 461 -6.03 -21.12 -8.49
CA GLU A 461 -4.75 -21.81 -8.36
C GLU A 461 -4.05 -21.91 -9.72
N THR A 462 -2.71 -21.86 -9.76
CA THR A 462 -1.97 -22.02 -11.02
C THR A 462 -1.75 -23.48 -11.35
N ASP A 463 -2.05 -23.89 -12.58
CA ASP A 463 -1.65 -25.17 -13.16
C ASP A 463 -0.51 -24.96 -14.18
N ILE A 464 0.22 -26.04 -14.49
CA ILE A 464 1.27 -26.04 -15.50
C ILE A 464 0.73 -26.65 -16.79
N PHE A 465 0.92 -25.94 -17.89
CA PHE A 465 0.50 -26.35 -19.22
C PHE A 465 1.68 -26.40 -20.17
N VAL A 466 1.60 -27.28 -21.16
CA VAL A 466 2.56 -27.39 -22.26
C VAL A 466 1.84 -27.27 -23.59
N TYR A 467 2.29 -26.32 -24.43
CA TYR A 467 1.84 -26.11 -25.79
C TYR A 467 2.85 -26.68 -26.79
N ASN A 468 2.42 -27.57 -27.69
CA ASN A 468 3.24 -28.05 -28.80
C ASN A 468 3.13 -27.09 -30.00
N THR A 469 4.25 -26.56 -30.46
CA THR A 469 4.30 -25.53 -31.52
C THR A 469 4.01 -26.06 -32.92
N ASP A 470 4.23 -27.36 -33.17
CA ASP A 470 3.98 -28.01 -34.46
C ASP A 470 2.52 -28.45 -34.58
N THR A 471 2.02 -29.18 -33.57
CA THR A 471 0.65 -29.75 -33.56
C THR A 471 -0.40 -28.79 -33.03
N LYS A 472 0.02 -27.72 -32.34
CA LYS A 472 -0.83 -26.73 -31.65
C LYS A 472 -1.67 -27.30 -30.51
N GLN A 473 -1.33 -28.49 -30.03
CA GLN A 473 -2.02 -29.12 -28.90
C GLN A 473 -1.53 -28.56 -27.56
N ILE A 474 -2.45 -28.43 -26.61
CA ILE A 474 -2.18 -28.03 -25.23
C ILE A 474 -2.42 -29.24 -24.31
N ILE A 475 -1.51 -29.45 -23.36
CA ILE A 475 -1.61 -30.49 -22.34
C ILE A 475 -1.54 -29.79 -20.98
N ASN A 476 -2.55 -29.98 -20.11
CA ASN A 476 -2.42 -29.65 -18.69
C ASN A 476 -1.64 -30.79 -18.02
N VAL A 477 -0.44 -30.51 -17.50
CA VAL A 477 0.45 -31.55 -16.96
C VAL A 477 0.27 -31.78 -15.46
N THR A 478 -0.42 -30.88 -14.75
CA THR A 478 -0.62 -30.98 -13.29
C THR A 478 -2.07 -31.25 -12.89
N ASN A 479 -3.03 -30.46 -13.38
CA ASN A 479 -4.46 -30.58 -13.12
C ASN A 479 -4.81 -30.75 -11.63
N THR A 480 -4.42 -29.80 -10.77
CA THR A 480 -4.63 -29.87 -9.32
C THR A 480 -5.54 -28.77 -8.78
N LYS A 481 -5.79 -28.79 -7.46
CA LYS A 481 -6.53 -27.76 -6.71
C LYS A 481 -5.60 -26.95 -5.78
N VAL A 482 -4.32 -26.95 -6.11
CA VAL A 482 -3.26 -26.22 -5.40
C VAL A 482 -2.34 -25.59 -6.43
N SER A 483 -1.65 -24.51 -6.07
CA SER A 483 -0.78 -23.82 -7.03
C SER A 483 0.50 -24.62 -7.32
N GLU A 484 0.68 -24.91 -8.60
CA GLU A 484 1.86 -25.51 -9.22
C GLU A 484 2.56 -24.43 -10.05
N SER A 485 3.60 -23.79 -9.51
CA SER A 485 4.09 -22.51 -10.02
C SER A 485 5.56 -22.55 -10.45
N ASP A 486 5.97 -21.57 -11.26
CA ASP A 486 7.36 -21.40 -11.74
C ASP A 486 7.95 -22.62 -12.47
N PRO A 487 7.30 -23.16 -13.53
CA PRO A 487 7.83 -24.30 -14.27
C PRO A 487 9.11 -23.95 -15.04
N TYR A 488 10.08 -24.87 -15.01
CA TYR A 488 11.33 -24.76 -15.74
C TYR A 488 11.78 -26.11 -16.32
N TRP A 489 12.24 -26.13 -17.57
CA TRP A 489 12.69 -27.36 -18.23
C TRP A 489 14.04 -27.84 -17.73
N SER A 490 14.22 -29.16 -17.61
CA SER A 490 15.56 -29.72 -17.48
C SER A 490 16.36 -29.55 -18.77
N PRO A 491 17.67 -29.29 -18.71
CA PRO A 491 18.50 -29.10 -19.90
C PRO A 491 18.57 -30.31 -20.85
N ASP A 492 18.23 -31.51 -20.36
CA ASP A 492 18.19 -32.75 -21.15
C ASP A 492 16.81 -33.08 -21.71
N GLY A 493 15.79 -32.24 -21.45
CA GLY A 493 14.44 -32.42 -21.97
C GLY A 493 13.61 -33.52 -21.31
N LYS A 494 14.10 -34.14 -20.23
CA LYS A 494 13.44 -35.26 -19.56
C LYS A 494 12.50 -34.85 -18.42
N TYR A 495 12.69 -33.67 -17.83
CA TYR A 495 11.98 -33.27 -16.62
C TYR A 495 11.45 -31.83 -16.70
N LEU A 496 10.43 -31.55 -15.88
CA LEU A 496 10.02 -30.21 -15.47
C LEU A 496 10.31 -30.02 -13.98
N TYR A 497 10.81 -28.84 -13.60
CA TYR A 497 10.97 -28.42 -12.21
C TYR A 497 9.96 -27.32 -11.90
N PHE A 498 9.33 -27.35 -10.72
CA PHE A 498 8.36 -26.34 -10.30
C PHE A 498 8.20 -26.32 -8.78
N SER A 499 7.52 -25.29 -8.27
CA SER A 499 7.22 -25.08 -6.85
C SER A 499 5.79 -25.51 -6.52
N SER A 500 5.59 -26.23 -5.40
CA SER A 500 4.27 -26.74 -4.97
C SER A 500 4.17 -26.98 -3.46
N ASP A 501 3.01 -26.72 -2.84
CA ASP A 501 2.67 -27.20 -1.48
C ASP A 501 2.07 -28.61 -1.50
N ARG A 502 1.62 -29.08 -2.66
CA ARG A 502 0.93 -30.38 -2.90
C ARG A 502 -0.41 -30.58 -2.20
N VAL A 503 -0.63 -29.96 -1.04
CA VAL A 503 -1.79 -30.28 -0.18
C VAL A 503 -2.59 -29.06 0.26
N ASN A 504 -2.03 -27.86 0.20
CA ASN A 504 -2.73 -26.63 0.58
C ASN A 504 -2.94 -25.71 -0.63
N PRO A 505 -4.14 -25.10 -0.78
CA PRO A 505 -4.36 -24.05 -1.77
C PRO A 505 -3.48 -22.84 -1.48
N GLY A 506 -3.05 -22.16 -2.53
CA GLY A 506 -2.29 -20.92 -2.40
C GLY A 506 -3.20 -19.73 -2.14
N TYR A 507 -4.40 -19.66 -2.69
CA TYR A 507 -5.26 -18.50 -2.47
C TYR A 507 -5.98 -18.55 -1.10
N PRO A 508 -6.10 -17.44 -0.35
CA PRO A 508 -5.62 -16.08 -0.64
C PRO A 508 -4.20 -15.74 -0.13
N TYR A 509 -3.47 -16.66 0.51
CA TYR A 509 -2.23 -16.36 1.24
C TYR A 509 -0.94 -16.39 0.40
N GLY A 510 -1.03 -16.93 -0.82
CA GLY A 510 0.11 -17.53 -1.50
C GLY A 510 0.43 -18.93 -0.97
N THR A 511 1.33 -19.62 -1.67
CA THR A 511 1.77 -20.97 -1.31
C THR A 511 2.67 -20.95 -0.07
N GLU A 512 2.18 -21.45 1.07
CA GLU A 512 2.87 -21.32 2.38
C GLU A 512 3.94 -22.38 2.68
N ASN A 513 3.96 -23.52 2.01
CA ASN A 513 4.99 -24.55 2.23
C ASN A 513 5.52 -25.11 0.92
N ALA A 514 5.76 -24.20 -0.04
CA ALA A 514 6.28 -24.56 -1.35
C ALA A 514 7.60 -25.35 -1.27
N LYS A 515 7.67 -26.45 -2.02
CA LYS A 515 8.89 -27.25 -2.26
C LYS A 515 9.16 -27.31 -3.75
N ILE A 516 10.42 -27.60 -4.11
CA ILE A 516 10.78 -27.83 -5.50
C ILE A 516 10.60 -29.32 -5.83
N TYR A 517 9.74 -29.58 -6.81
CA TYR A 517 9.50 -30.90 -7.37
C TYR A 517 10.10 -31.01 -8.77
N GLN A 518 10.60 -32.20 -9.06
CA GLN A 518 10.97 -32.66 -10.39
C GLN A 518 9.89 -33.62 -10.89
N MET A 519 9.31 -33.35 -12.07
CA MET A 519 8.40 -34.24 -12.77
C MET A 519 9.12 -34.89 -13.93
N ALA A 520 9.18 -36.23 -13.96
CA ALA A 520 9.62 -36.95 -15.15
C ALA A 520 8.54 -36.89 -16.24
N LEU A 521 8.92 -36.52 -17.46
CA LEU A 521 8.00 -36.39 -18.59
C LEU A 521 7.68 -37.74 -19.24
N ASP A 522 8.54 -38.74 -19.03
CA ASP A 522 8.29 -40.14 -19.36
C ASP A 522 8.96 -41.07 -18.33
N LYS A 523 8.86 -42.38 -18.54
CA LYS A 523 9.53 -43.40 -17.74
C LYS A 523 10.98 -43.51 -18.18
N TYR A 524 11.88 -42.94 -17.39
CA TYR A 524 13.32 -43.05 -17.56
C TYR A 524 13.89 -43.98 -16.49
N ASP A 525 14.87 -44.77 -16.87
CA ASP A 525 15.69 -45.53 -15.93
C ASP A 525 16.90 -44.70 -15.50
N GLU A 526 17.48 -45.03 -14.36
CA GLU A 526 18.78 -44.48 -13.97
C GLU A 526 19.88 -45.08 -14.83
N PRO A 527 20.94 -44.32 -15.16
CA PRO A 527 22.09 -44.91 -15.83
C PRO A 527 22.67 -46.04 -14.98
N TYR A 528 23.09 -47.14 -15.61
CA TYR A 528 23.63 -48.28 -14.88
C TYR A 528 25.12 -48.11 -14.63
N LYS A 529 25.56 -48.40 -13.40
CA LYS A 529 27.00 -48.39 -13.06
C LYS A 529 27.81 -49.34 -13.95
N ILE A 530 27.19 -50.45 -14.38
CA ILE A 530 27.85 -51.44 -15.25
C ILE A 530 28.16 -50.87 -16.64
N ASP A 531 27.36 -49.94 -17.16
CA ASP A 531 27.62 -49.32 -18.46
C ASP A 531 28.91 -48.50 -18.40
N LYS A 532 29.13 -47.77 -17.29
CA LYS A 532 30.39 -47.05 -17.04
C LYS A 532 31.58 -47.97 -16.84
N VAL A 533 31.37 -49.15 -16.28
CA VAL A 533 32.42 -50.19 -16.21
C VAL A 533 32.72 -50.75 -17.59
N ASN A 534 31.71 -51.02 -18.41
CA ASN A 534 31.88 -51.52 -19.78
C ASN A 534 32.62 -50.51 -20.68
N GLU A 535 32.32 -49.21 -20.54
CA GLU A 535 33.03 -48.11 -21.23
C GLU A 535 34.56 -48.14 -20.98
N LEU A 536 35.03 -48.67 -19.84
CA LEU A 536 36.47 -48.80 -19.56
C LEU A 536 37.18 -49.86 -20.43
N PHE A 537 36.43 -50.78 -21.02
CA PHE A 537 36.94 -51.87 -21.86
C PHE A 537 36.69 -51.64 -23.36
N GLU A 538 36.09 -50.50 -23.73
CA GLU A 538 35.98 -50.08 -25.13
C GLU A 538 37.37 -49.65 -25.65
N GLU A 539 37.89 -50.35 -26.66
CA GLU A 539 39.13 -49.95 -27.33
C GLU A 539 38.93 -48.60 -28.05
N LYS A 540 39.45 -47.52 -27.47
CA LYS A 540 39.58 -46.24 -28.20
C LYS A 540 40.47 -46.46 -29.42
N LYS A 541 39.90 -46.43 -30.62
CA LYS A 541 40.67 -46.29 -31.85
C LYS A 541 41.43 -44.95 -31.78
N GLU A 542 42.73 -45.03 -31.56
CA GLU A 542 43.66 -43.93 -31.82
C GLU A 542 43.62 -43.59 -33.33
N GLU A 543 42.91 -42.52 -33.70
CA GLU A 543 43.20 -41.85 -34.97
C GLU A 543 44.53 -41.12 -34.81
N LYS A 544 45.56 -41.67 -35.48
CA LYS A 544 46.90 -41.11 -35.56
C LYS A 544 46.89 -39.75 -36.24
N GLU A 545 47.47 -38.76 -35.55
CA GLU A 545 48.00 -37.55 -36.13
C GLU A 545 49.12 -37.87 -37.15
N SER A 546 48.86 -37.66 -38.44
CA SER A 546 49.87 -37.26 -39.42
C SER A 546 49.20 -36.75 -40.70
N ASP A 547 48.95 -35.44 -40.81
CA ASP A 547 49.59 -34.59 -41.84
C ASP A 547 49.02 -33.17 -41.83
N LYS A 548 49.92 -32.20 -41.60
CA LYS A 548 49.68 -30.76 -41.81
C LYS A 548 50.08 -30.40 -43.24
N LYS A 549 49.11 -29.91 -44.04
CA LYS A 549 49.13 -28.65 -44.83
C LYS A 549 48.16 -28.74 -46.02
N GLU A 550 47.07 -27.97 -45.97
CA GLU A 550 46.80 -26.85 -46.90
C GLU A 550 45.50 -26.11 -46.52
N LYS A 551 45.50 -24.79 -46.74
CA LYS A 551 44.41 -23.84 -46.47
C LYS A 551 43.26 -24.00 -47.47
N ASP A 552 42.01 -23.94 -47.00
CA ASP A 552 41.07 -22.83 -47.24
C ASP A 552 39.59 -23.26 -47.05
N LYS A 553 38.85 -22.41 -46.31
CA LYS A 553 37.39 -22.20 -46.29
C LYS A 553 36.45 -23.43 -46.15
N LYS A 554 35.94 -23.63 -44.93
CA LYS A 554 34.50 -23.60 -44.62
C LYS A 554 34.30 -23.66 -43.10
N ASP A 555 33.83 -22.55 -42.53
CA ASP A 555 33.21 -22.53 -41.20
C ASP A 555 31.82 -23.19 -41.31
N GLU A 556 31.73 -24.50 -41.09
CA GLU A 556 30.49 -25.14 -40.67
C GLU A 556 30.60 -25.37 -39.16
N LYS A 557 29.88 -24.55 -38.39
CA LYS A 557 29.60 -24.84 -36.98
C LYS A 557 28.84 -26.17 -36.94
N ASP A 558 29.47 -27.23 -36.46
CA ASP A 558 28.76 -28.45 -36.07
C ASP A 558 27.64 -28.08 -35.09
N ALA A 559 26.40 -28.19 -35.55
CA ALA A 559 25.22 -27.97 -34.72
C ALA A 559 25.15 -29.11 -33.71
N LYS A 560 25.39 -28.81 -32.42
CA LYS A 560 25.06 -29.73 -31.33
C LYS A 560 23.60 -30.17 -31.48
N GLU A 561 23.37 -31.47 -31.57
CA GLU A 561 22.03 -32.04 -31.67
C GLU A 561 21.21 -31.65 -30.43
N LYS A 562 20.00 -31.12 -30.64
CA LYS A 562 19.12 -30.69 -29.54
C LYS A 562 18.55 -31.93 -28.83
N PRO A 563 18.46 -31.95 -27.50
CA PRO A 563 17.92 -33.09 -26.77
C PRO A 563 16.42 -33.22 -27.06
N ALA A 564 15.97 -34.41 -27.46
CA ALA A 564 14.57 -34.65 -27.81
C ALA A 564 13.66 -34.64 -26.57
N VAL A 565 12.55 -33.90 -26.62
CA VAL A 565 11.53 -33.91 -25.56
C VAL A 565 10.41 -34.87 -25.91
N HIS A 566 10.19 -35.86 -25.03
CA HIS A 566 9.05 -36.75 -25.08
C HIS A 566 8.16 -36.57 -23.85
N ILE A 567 6.88 -36.31 -24.08
CA ILE A 567 5.86 -36.14 -23.03
C ILE A 567 4.87 -37.29 -23.13
N ASN A 568 4.88 -38.14 -22.11
CA ASN A 568 3.85 -39.14 -21.87
C ASN A 568 2.84 -38.58 -20.86
N PRO A 569 1.61 -38.23 -21.30
CA PRO A 569 0.62 -37.53 -20.46
C PRO A 569 -0.07 -38.44 -19.43
N THR A 570 0.19 -39.75 -19.44
CA THR A 570 -0.48 -40.69 -18.53
C THR A 570 0.17 -40.60 -17.14
N ASN A 571 -0.65 -40.38 -16.10
CA ASN A 571 -0.26 -40.42 -14.69
C ASN A 571 0.98 -39.54 -14.37
N MET A 572 1.06 -38.32 -14.92
CA MET A 572 2.25 -37.48 -14.76
C MET A 572 2.58 -37.15 -13.29
N MET A 573 1.54 -36.95 -12.48
CA MET A 573 1.66 -36.62 -11.06
C MET A 573 2.16 -37.77 -10.18
N ASP A 574 2.16 -39.01 -10.68
CA ASP A 574 2.76 -40.16 -10.00
C ASP A 574 4.30 -40.18 -10.14
N ARG A 575 4.86 -39.30 -10.98
CA ARG A 575 6.29 -39.26 -11.34
C ARG A 575 7.01 -38.04 -10.77
N LEU A 576 6.59 -37.62 -9.58
CA LEU A 576 7.15 -36.47 -8.87
C LEU A 576 8.19 -36.89 -7.84
N THR A 577 9.33 -36.21 -7.85
CA THR A 577 10.39 -36.34 -6.84
C THR A 577 10.64 -34.98 -6.22
N GLN A 578 10.56 -34.88 -4.88
CA GLN A 578 10.98 -33.68 -4.18
C GLN A 578 12.52 -33.59 -4.21
N ILE A 579 13.07 -32.48 -4.69
CA ILE A 579 14.52 -32.28 -4.80
C ILE A 579 15.05 -31.16 -3.89
N SER A 580 14.16 -30.38 -3.28
CA SER A 580 14.51 -29.40 -2.25
C SER A 580 14.54 -30.00 -0.84
N PRO A 581 15.18 -29.32 0.14
CA PRO A 581 15.09 -29.64 1.56
C PRO A 581 13.65 -29.75 2.07
N ARG A 582 13.47 -30.56 3.12
CA ARG A 582 12.16 -30.76 3.75
C ARG A 582 11.66 -29.54 4.52
N PHE A 583 12.56 -28.81 5.17
CA PHE A 583 12.24 -27.63 5.98
C PHE A 583 12.20 -26.36 5.13
N GLY A 584 11.55 -25.30 5.64
CA GLY A 584 11.43 -24.00 4.97
C GLY A 584 10.67 -24.03 3.65
N GLN A 585 10.41 -22.87 3.08
CA GLN A 585 9.82 -22.71 1.75
C GLN A 585 10.92 -22.63 0.68
N GLN A 586 10.58 -23.04 -0.55
CA GLN A 586 11.43 -22.93 -1.73
C GLN A 586 10.65 -22.46 -2.95
N PHE A 587 11.21 -21.50 -3.69
CA PHE A 587 10.56 -20.90 -4.85
C PHE A 587 11.52 -20.69 -6.04
N SER A 588 10.93 -20.44 -7.21
CA SER A 588 11.63 -19.99 -8.42
C SER A 588 12.80 -20.89 -8.84
N PRO A 589 12.55 -22.18 -9.14
CA PRO A 589 13.59 -23.10 -9.57
C PRO A 589 14.12 -22.75 -10.97
N ILE A 590 15.44 -22.74 -11.14
CA ILE A 590 16.10 -22.63 -12.45
C ILE A 590 17.14 -23.74 -12.60
N ALA A 591 17.05 -24.50 -13.69
CA ALA A 591 17.97 -25.60 -13.99
C ALA A 591 19.11 -25.18 -14.93
N VAL A 592 20.35 -25.49 -14.55
CA VAL A 592 21.56 -25.17 -15.30
C VAL A 592 22.43 -26.42 -15.44
N LYS A 593 22.86 -26.73 -16.66
CA LYS A 593 23.78 -27.86 -16.90
C LYS A 593 25.23 -27.40 -16.85
N SER A 594 26.07 -28.14 -16.14
CA SER A 594 27.54 -28.02 -16.19
C SER A 594 28.14 -29.41 -16.28
N LYS A 595 28.77 -29.73 -17.43
CA LYS A 595 29.30 -31.07 -17.73
C LYS A 595 28.22 -32.15 -17.56
N ASP A 596 28.43 -33.06 -16.62
CA ASP A 596 27.58 -34.18 -16.21
C ASP A 596 26.62 -33.84 -15.06
N LYS A 597 26.71 -32.62 -14.50
CA LYS A 597 25.90 -32.15 -13.37
C LYS A 597 24.77 -31.24 -13.84
N THR A 598 23.64 -31.32 -13.15
CA THR A 598 22.54 -30.37 -13.24
C THR A 598 22.40 -29.64 -11.92
N TYR A 599 22.52 -28.31 -11.94
CA TYR A 599 22.28 -27.44 -10.79
C TYR A 599 20.86 -26.89 -10.85
N ILE A 600 20.11 -27.06 -9.77
CA ILE A 600 18.79 -26.45 -9.59
C ILE A 600 18.93 -25.33 -8.57
N LEU A 601 18.92 -24.08 -9.03
CA LEU A 601 18.95 -22.91 -8.16
C LEU A 601 17.54 -22.56 -7.71
N TYR A 602 17.39 -22.10 -6.47
CA TYR A 602 16.12 -21.61 -5.92
C TYR A 602 16.38 -20.72 -4.71
N THR A 603 15.39 -19.91 -4.34
CA THR A 603 15.41 -19.22 -3.04
C THR A 603 14.91 -20.17 -1.96
N SER A 604 15.46 -20.10 -0.75
CA SER A 604 14.96 -20.87 0.40
C SER A 604 15.28 -20.24 1.74
N ASP A 605 14.35 -20.35 2.67
CA ASP A 605 14.46 -19.90 4.07
C ASP A 605 14.67 -21.04 5.08
N HIS A 606 14.94 -22.26 4.61
CA HIS A 606 15.07 -23.44 5.48
C HIS A 606 16.22 -23.37 6.50
N SER A 607 17.14 -22.43 6.30
CA SER A 607 18.18 -22.06 7.26
C SER A 607 17.77 -20.77 7.97
N GLU A 608 17.37 -20.88 9.23
CA GLU A 608 17.09 -19.74 10.12
C GLU A 608 15.93 -18.81 9.68
N GLY A 609 15.06 -19.26 8.77
CA GLY A 609 13.90 -18.48 8.33
C GLY A 609 14.25 -17.28 7.44
N THR A 610 15.50 -17.16 6.98
CA THR A 610 15.93 -16.08 6.09
C THR A 610 16.05 -16.60 4.67
N SER A 611 15.23 -16.06 3.75
CA SER A 611 15.31 -16.44 2.33
C SER A 611 16.67 -16.10 1.73
N GLN A 612 17.40 -17.12 1.27
CA GLN A 612 18.74 -17.08 0.71
C GLN A 612 18.79 -17.84 -0.62
N LEU A 613 19.86 -17.68 -1.40
CA LEU A 613 20.05 -18.45 -2.64
C LEU A 613 20.70 -19.81 -2.34
N TRP A 614 20.07 -20.87 -2.80
CA TRP A 614 20.51 -22.25 -2.66
C TRP A 614 20.60 -22.95 -4.01
N LYS A 615 21.37 -24.04 -4.05
CA LYS A 615 21.38 -24.95 -5.19
C LYS A 615 21.24 -26.40 -4.72
N THR A 616 20.52 -27.21 -5.49
CA THR A 616 20.62 -28.68 -5.45
C THR A 616 21.41 -29.16 -6.66
N THR A 617 22.45 -29.94 -6.45
CA THR A 617 23.23 -30.59 -7.51
C THR A 617 22.73 -32.01 -7.72
N ILE A 618 22.36 -32.34 -8.96
CA ILE A 618 21.99 -33.67 -9.43
C ILE A 618 23.11 -34.17 -10.34
N GLU A 619 23.68 -35.33 -10.01
CA GLU A 619 24.79 -35.95 -10.73
C GLU A 619 24.53 -37.46 -10.82
N PRO A 620 24.74 -38.10 -11.98
CA PRO A 620 24.58 -39.54 -12.11
C PRO A 620 25.41 -40.30 -11.07
N PHE A 621 24.83 -41.36 -10.51
CA PHE A 621 25.47 -42.26 -9.53
C PHE A 621 25.78 -41.66 -8.15
N GLU A 622 25.46 -40.38 -7.93
CA GLU A 622 25.69 -39.65 -6.68
C GLU A 622 24.35 -39.21 -6.06
N ASN A 623 24.35 -39.02 -4.74
CA ASN A 623 23.17 -38.47 -4.06
C ASN A 623 23.08 -36.95 -4.31
N ASN A 624 21.84 -36.44 -4.39
CA ASN A 624 21.60 -35.01 -4.51
C ASN A 624 22.27 -34.22 -3.38
N LYS A 625 23.04 -33.19 -3.75
CA LYS A 625 23.76 -32.34 -2.80
C LYS A 625 23.15 -30.94 -2.78
N THR A 626 22.64 -30.53 -1.62
CA THR A 626 22.10 -29.16 -1.42
C THR A 626 23.13 -28.29 -0.72
N GLU A 627 23.40 -27.11 -1.27
CA GLU A 627 24.40 -26.17 -0.74
C GLU A 627 23.90 -24.73 -0.83
N ARG A 628 24.27 -23.92 0.17
CA ARG A 628 24.02 -22.48 0.15
C ARG A 628 24.96 -21.82 -0.84
N VAL A 629 24.43 -20.95 -1.69
CA VAL A 629 25.20 -20.17 -2.66
C VAL A 629 25.57 -18.79 -2.10
N SER A 630 24.70 -18.20 -1.28
CA SER A 630 24.96 -16.92 -0.63
C SER A 630 24.42 -16.87 0.80
N ASP A 631 25.18 -16.25 1.70
CA ASP A 631 24.76 -15.98 3.08
C ASP A 631 23.83 -14.77 3.19
N LYS A 632 23.75 -13.95 2.13
CA LYS A 632 22.90 -12.76 2.11
C LYS A 632 21.43 -13.14 1.92
N ARG A 633 20.54 -12.39 2.57
CA ARG A 633 19.12 -12.45 2.28
C ARG A 633 18.89 -12.10 0.80
N ILE A 634 18.24 -12.99 0.05
CA ILE A 634 17.90 -12.82 -1.36
C ILE A 634 16.41 -13.14 -1.50
N GLY A 635 15.60 -12.10 -1.74
CA GLY A 635 14.15 -12.24 -1.91
C GLY A 635 13.73 -12.73 -3.31
N GLY A 636 14.60 -12.58 -4.30
CA GLY A 636 14.38 -12.96 -5.69
C GLY A 636 15.63 -12.72 -6.52
N TYR A 637 15.69 -13.31 -7.72
CA TYR A 637 16.85 -13.18 -8.60
C TYR A 637 16.44 -13.32 -10.07
N GLN A 638 17.23 -12.73 -10.96
CA GLN A 638 17.17 -13.02 -12.39
C GLN A 638 18.48 -13.71 -12.80
N LEU A 639 18.39 -14.83 -13.51
CA LEU A 639 19.55 -15.55 -14.05
C LEU A 639 19.60 -15.43 -15.58
N VAL A 640 20.81 -15.19 -16.11
CA VAL A 640 21.12 -15.26 -17.54
C VAL A 640 22.24 -16.29 -17.72
N ILE A 641 21.95 -17.36 -18.45
CA ILE A 641 22.87 -18.47 -18.70
C ILE A 641 23.58 -18.21 -20.04
N GLY A 642 24.90 -18.04 -20.01
CA GLY A 642 25.76 -17.95 -21.19
C GLY A 642 26.36 -19.31 -21.56
N GLU A 643 27.13 -19.35 -22.65
CA GLU A 643 27.87 -20.56 -23.05
C GLU A 643 29.05 -20.83 -22.10
N LYS A 644 29.66 -19.77 -21.56
CA LYS A 644 30.86 -19.80 -20.72
C LYS A 644 30.60 -19.33 -19.29
N ASN A 645 29.81 -18.27 -19.11
CA ASN A 645 29.54 -17.68 -17.80
C ASN A 645 28.05 -17.61 -17.51
N ASN A 646 27.70 -17.72 -16.23
CA ASN A 646 26.36 -17.40 -15.75
C ASN A 646 26.40 -16.01 -15.10
N TYR A 647 25.33 -15.25 -15.28
CA TYR A 647 25.16 -13.93 -14.70
C TYR A 647 23.89 -13.90 -13.86
N ILE A 648 23.94 -13.24 -12.71
CA ILE A 648 22.82 -13.14 -11.78
C ILE A 648 22.61 -11.68 -11.33
N LEU A 649 21.36 -11.23 -11.36
CA LEU A 649 20.93 -9.96 -10.79
C LEU A 649 20.29 -10.21 -9.41
N ILE A 650 20.89 -9.60 -8.39
CA ILE A 650 20.43 -9.62 -6.99
C ILE A 650 20.63 -8.24 -6.38
N ASP A 651 19.66 -7.76 -5.60
CA ASP A 651 19.69 -6.46 -4.91
C ASP A 651 20.13 -5.29 -5.80
N GLY A 652 19.66 -5.27 -7.05
CA GLY A 652 19.96 -4.20 -8.00
C GLY A 652 21.37 -4.20 -8.59
N ASN A 653 22.14 -5.29 -8.41
CA ASN A 653 23.50 -5.44 -8.93
C ASN A 653 23.64 -6.71 -9.79
N ILE A 654 24.33 -6.59 -10.92
CA ILE A 654 24.67 -7.71 -11.79
C ILE A 654 25.97 -8.34 -11.29
N ASN A 655 25.99 -9.67 -11.19
CA ASN A 655 27.14 -10.44 -10.73
C ASN A 655 27.43 -11.57 -11.73
N THR A 656 28.67 -12.03 -11.79
CA THR A 656 28.97 -13.36 -12.35
C THR A 656 28.70 -14.42 -11.29
N LEU A 657 28.27 -15.61 -11.73
CA LEU A 657 27.97 -16.74 -10.87
C LEU A 657 28.69 -17.99 -11.36
N ASN A 658 29.59 -18.51 -10.53
CA ASN A 658 30.19 -19.82 -10.72
C ASN A 658 29.47 -20.84 -9.82
N LEU A 659 28.82 -21.81 -10.45
CA LEU A 659 28.03 -22.83 -9.76
C LEU A 659 28.86 -24.03 -9.27
N ASP A 660 30.07 -24.23 -9.78
CA ASP A 660 30.93 -25.32 -9.30
C ASP A 660 31.47 -25.01 -7.89
N ASN A 661 31.79 -23.75 -7.61
CA ASN A 661 32.41 -23.31 -6.35
C ASN A 661 31.58 -22.30 -5.54
N ASN A 662 30.32 -22.06 -5.92
CA ASN A 662 29.39 -21.12 -5.25
C ASN A 662 29.93 -19.68 -5.16
N LYS A 663 30.68 -19.23 -6.17
CA LYS A 663 31.28 -17.89 -6.15
C LYS A 663 30.39 -16.90 -6.90
N ILE A 664 30.00 -15.84 -6.20
CA ILE A 664 29.33 -14.65 -6.76
C ILE A 664 30.35 -13.51 -6.79
N GLU A 665 30.59 -12.93 -7.97
CA GLU A 665 31.47 -11.76 -8.12
C GLU A 665 30.73 -10.56 -8.71
N ASP A 666 30.80 -9.43 -8.02
CA ASP A 666 30.14 -8.18 -8.41
C ASP A 666 30.73 -7.60 -9.71
N ILE A 667 29.85 -7.30 -10.68
CA ILE A 667 30.20 -6.53 -11.88
C ILE A 667 29.90 -5.06 -11.59
N LYS A 668 30.94 -4.35 -11.16
CA LYS A 668 30.84 -2.94 -10.76
C LYS A 668 30.48 -2.05 -11.95
N ILE A 669 29.23 -1.57 -11.95
CA ILE A 669 28.73 -0.59 -12.91
C ILE A 669 28.57 0.75 -12.18
N ASP A 670 29.60 1.60 -12.28
CA ASP A 670 29.61 2.94 -11.70
C ASP A 670 29.29 3.96 -12.79
N HIS A 671 28.00 4.28 -12.92
CA HIS A 671 27.49 5.21 -13.91
C HIS A 671 26.33 6.01 -13.33
N SER A 672 26.28 7.28 -13.66
CA SER A 672 25.17 8.18 -13.34
C SER A 672 24.54 8.68 -14.63
N PHE A 673 23.23 8.92 -14.58
CA PHE A 673 22.45 9.47 -15.70
C PHE A 673 21.48 10.52 -15.19
N GLU A 674 20.98 11.34 -16.10
CA GLU A 674 20.06 12.41 -15.77
C GLU A 674 18.62 12.04 -16.15
N LYS A 675 17.65 12.36 -15.30
CA LYS A 675 16.22 12.25 -15.60
C LYS A 675 15.46 13.43 -15.01
N SER A 676 14.40 13.87 -15.68
CA SER A 676 13.50 14.92 -15.18
C SER A 676 12.33 14.29 -14.44
N LEU A 677 12.04 14.78 -13.24
CA LEU A 677 10.90 14.33 -12.44
C LEU A 677 9.57 14.62 -13.14
N SER A 678 9.41 15.78 -13.80
CA SER A 678 8.16 16.12 -14.52
C SER A 678 7.82 15.08 -15.60
N LYS A 679 8.81 14.66 -16.40
CA LYS A 679 8.60 13.62 -17.42
C LYS A 679 8.35 12.24 -16.80
N GLU A 680 9.02 11.93 -15.69
CA GLU A 680 8.81 10.71 -14.93
C GLU A 680 7.39 10.65 -14.33
N PHE A 681 6.87 11.76 -13.80
CA PHE A 681 5.49 11.84 -13.28
C PHE A 681 4.44 11.59 -14.35
N ASN A 682 4.64 12.11 -15.57
CA ASN A 682 3.78 11.79 -16.71
C ASN A 682 3.76 10.28 -16.99
N GLN A 683 4.95 9.67 -17.09
CA GLN A 683 5.10 8.23 -17.30
C GLN A 683 4.38 7.44 -16.19
N MET A 684 4.62 7.80 -14.92
CA MET A 684 4.03 7.13 -13.76
C MET A 684 2.50 7.22 -13.76
N PHE A 685 1.93 8.38 -14.08
CA PHE A 685 0.48 8.56 -14.19
C PHE A 685 -0.13 7.61 -15.22
N TYR A 686 0.41 7.58 -16.44
CA TYR A 686 -0.15 6.72 -17.49
C TYR A 686 0.07 5.23 -17.22
N GLU A 687 1.23 4.85 -16.67
CA GLU A 687 1.50 3.45 -16.32
C GLU A 687 0.59 2.94 -15.21
N ALA A 688 0.42 3.72 -14.13
CA ALA A 688 -0.49 3.35 -13.06
C ALA A 688 -1.95 3.32 -13.56
N TRP A 689 -2.36 4.27 -14.41
CA TRP A 689 -3.69 4.29 -15.02
C TRP A 689 -3.96 3.03 -15.86
N ALA A 690 -3.01 2.65 -16.72
CA ALA A 690 -3.09 1.45 -17.56
C ALA A 690 -3.07 0.17 -16.71
N GLY A 691 -2.30 0.16 -15.62
CA GLY A 691 -2.28 -0.93 -14.65
C GLY A 691 -3.65 -1.20 -14.02
N PHE A 692 -4.39 -0.14 -13.68
CA PHE A 692 -5.78 -0.20 -13.24
C PHE A 692 -6.73 -0.59 -14.36
N GLU A 693 -6.58 -0.02 -15.57
CA GLU A 693 -7.45 -0.37 -16.69
C GLU A 693 -7.42 -1.88 -16.98
N GLU A 694 -6.21 -2.45 -16.98
CA GLU A 694 -6.03 -3.85 -17.31
C GLU A 694 -6.56 -4.79 -16.21
N ASN A 695 -6.55 -4.40 -14.93
CA ASN A 695 -6.69 -5.36 -13.82
C ASN A 695 -7.71 -5.00 -12.73
N PHE A 696 -8.43 -3.87 -12.81
CA PHE A 696 -9.49 -3.56 -11.85
C PHE A 696 -10.60 -4.61 -11.89
N TYR A 697 -11.12 -4.99 -10.72
CA TYR A 697 -12.00 -6.16 -10.57
C TYR A 697 -13.36 -6.02 -11.30
N ASP A 698 -13.90 -4.80 -11.41
CA ASP A 698 -15.14 -4.49 -12.12
C ASP A 698 -14.80 -3.88 -13.47
N ASP A 699 -15.07 -4.60 -14.56
CA ASP A 699 -14.77 -4.17 -15.92
C ASP A 699 -15.47 -2.87 -16.34
N LYS A 700 -16.50 -2.45 -15.59
CA LYS A 700 -17.23 -1.19 -15.79
C LYS A 700 -16.76 -0.06 -14.87
N PHE A 701 -15.72 -0.27 -14.05
CA PHE A 701 -15.17 0.75 -13.16
C PHE A 701 -16.23 1.41 -12.26
N HIS A 702 -17.14 0.61 -11.68
CA HIS A 702 -18.31 1.10 -10.94
C HIS A 702 -19.17 2.11 -11.73
N ASN A 703 -19.33 1.86 -13.03
CA ASN A 703 -20.01 2.71 -14.00
C ASN A 703 -19.33 4.07 -14.24
N GLN A 704 -18.06 4.24 -13.89
CA GLN A 704 -17.27 5.41 -14.25
C GLN A 704 -16.62 5.23 -15.63
N ASN A 705 -16.47 6.31 -16.38
CA ASN A 705 -15.73 6.29 -17.63
C ASN A 705 -14.24 6.46 -17.36
N TRP A 706 -13.50 5.35 -17.27
CA TRP A 706 -12.09 5.36 -16.87
C TRP A 706 -11.17 6.12 -17.84
N GLN A 707 -11.44 6.08 -19.14
CA GLN A 707 -10.69 6.85 -20.14
C GLN A 707 -10.99 8.34 -20.05
N GLN A 708 -12.25 8.73 -19.80
CA GLN A 708 -12.59 10.14 -19.57
C GLN A 708 -11.93 10.67 -18.29
N LEU A 709 -11.91 9.87 -17.22
CA LEU A 709 -11.21 10.22 -15.98
C LEU A 709 -9.71 10.41 -16.24
N ARG A 710 -9.06 9.52 -17.01
CA ARG A 710 -7.67 9.72 -17.45
C ARG A 710 -7.46 11.11 -18.05
N ASP A 711 -8.27 11.46 -19.06
CA ASP A 711 -8.08 12.67 -19.84
C ASP A 711 -8.36 13.92 -19.00
N GLN A 712 -9.37 13.86 -18.13
CA GLN A 712 -9.70 14.93 -17.18
C GLN A 712 -8.55 15.21 -16.20
N TYR A 713 -7.97 14.16 -15.60
CA TYR A 713 -6.92 14.33 -14.60
C TYR A 713 -5.53 14.59 -15.24
N ALA A 714 -5.26 13.98 -16.40
CA ALA A 714 -4.03 14.23 -17.16
C ALA A 714 -3.89 15.71 -17.60
N ALA A 715 -5.00 16.44 -17.74
CA ALA A 715 -4.99 17.87 -18.04
C ALA A 715 -4.25 18.72 -16.99
N TYR A 716 -4.08 18.20 -15.76
CA TYR A 716 -3.36 18.87 -14.68
C TYR A 716 -1.88 18.48 -14.58
N LEU A 717 -1.43 17.42 -15.27
CA LEU A 717 -0.03 16.97 -15.24
C LEU A 717 1.00 18.05 -15.58
N PRO A 718 0.76 18.97 -16.54
CA PRO A 718 1.70 20.06 -16.83
C PRO A 718 1.96 21.01 -15.64
N TYR A 719 1.11 20.98 -14.62
CA TYR A 719 1.22 21.80 -13.41
C TYR A 719 1.70 21.01 -12.19
N VAL A 720 1.96 19.70 -12.33
CA VAL A 720 2.49 18.86 -11.26
C VAL A 720 3.98 19.12 -11.10
N THR A 721 4.36 19.53 -9.89
CA THR A 721 5.72 20.01 -9.57
C THR A 721 6.42 19.23 -8.45
N SER A 722 5.66 18.48 -7.66
CA SER A 722 6.13 17.67 -6.55
C SER A 722 5.47 16.28 -6.57
N ARG A 723 6.03 15.33 -5.84
CA ARG A 723 5.38 14.01 -5.69
C ARG A 723 4.07 14.14 -4.91
N ASP A 724 3.95 15.08 -3.98
CA ASP A 724 2.68 15.40 -3.33
C ASP A 724 1.58 15.78 -4.33
N ASN A 725 1.90 16.62 -5.32
CA ASN A 725 0.95 16.99 -6.36
C ASN A 725 0.54 15.76 -7.19
N LEU A 726 1.48 14.87 -7.51
CA LEU A 726 1.19 13.62 -8.21
C LEU A 726 0.33 12.66 -7.37
N ARG A 727 0.67 12.50 -6.08
CA ARG A 727 -0.10 11.68 -5.12
C ARG A 727 -1.53 12.19 -5.00
N LEU A 728 -1.70 13.49 -4.82
CA LEU A 728 -3.01 14.12 -4.74
C LEU A 728 -3.81 13.91 -6.04
N LEU A 729 -3.21 14.17 -7.20
CA LEU A 729 -3.87 14.04 -8.49
C LEU A 729 -4.37 12.61 -8.75
N PHE A 730 -3.49 11.63 -8.56
CA PHE A 730 -3.83 10.23 -8.85
C PHE A 730 -4.82 9.65 -7.83
N ASN A 731 -4.66 9.95 -6.53
CA ASN A 731 -5.62 9.48 -5.52
C ASN A 731 -7.00 10.15 -5.65
N ASP A 732 -7.08 11.41 -6.06
CA ASP A 732 -8.36 12.05 -6.39
C ASP A 732 -9.03 11.35 -7.59
N MET A 733 -8.27 10.88 -8.60
CA MET A 733 -8.79 10.10 -9.72
C MET A 733 -9.30 8.72 -9.27
N LEU A 734 -8.53 8.00 -8.45
CA LEU A 734 -8.96 6.71 -7.90
C LEU A 734 -10.19 6.86 -6.99
N GLY A 735 -10.30 7.97 -6.27
CA GLY A 735 -11.44 8.30 -5.42
C GLY A 735 -12.77 8.42 -6.18
N GLU A 736 -12.73 8.65 -7.50
CA GLU A 736 -13.93 8.62 -8.35
C GLU A 736 -14.49 7.20 -8.51
N LEU A 737 -13.69 6.16 -8.31
CA LEU A 737 -14.19 4.79 -8.43
C LEU A 737 -15.05 4.38 -7.22
N ASN A 738 -15.03 5.09 -6.10
CA ASN A 738 -15.69 4.67 -4.86
C ASN A 738 -15.37 3.21 -4.49
N THR A 739 -14.10 2.84 -4.60
CA THR A 739 -13.62 1.48 -4.37
C THR A 739 -12.88 1.39 -3.04
N SER A 740 -12.73 0.19 -2.52
CA SER A 740 -11.82 -0.12 -1.43
C SER A 740 -10.42 -0.47 -1.94
N HIS A 741 -9.49 -0.60 -1.01
CA HIS A 741 -8.12 -1.08 -1.23
C HIS A 741 -7.38 -0.40 -2.39
N PHE A 742 -7.58 0.90 -2.56
CA PHE A 742 -6.88 1.70 -3.55
C PHE A 742 -5.87 2.64 -2.89
N GLY A 743 -4.91 3.09 -3.70
CA GLY A 743 -3.96 4.12 -3.27
C GLY A 743 -2.80 4.22 -4.25
N PHE A 744 -2.29 5.43 -4.42
CA PHE A 744 -1.03 5.69 -5.11
C PHE A 744 -0.05 6.34 -4.13
N TYR A 745 1.11 5.73 -4.01
CA TYR A 745 2.17 6.11 -3.09
C TYR A 745 3.43 6.42 -3.89
N SER A 746 4.09 7.50 -3.51
CA SER A 746 5.31 7.95 -4.16
C SER A 746 6.21 8.53 -3.10
N ASN A 747 7.51 8.34 -3.22
CA ASN A 747 8.52 8.90 -2.33
C ASN A 747 9.81 9.13 -3.12
N GLY A 748 10.67 10.02 -2.62
CA GLY A 748 11.93 10.33 -3.27
C GLY A 748 12.87 11.15 -2.37
N ASP A 749 14.13 11.22 -2.76
CA ASP A 749 15.16 11.97 -2.04
C ASP A 749 14.87 13.46 -1.99
N GLU A 750 14.12 14.00 -2.96
CA GLU A 750 13.68 15.38 -3.03
C GLU A 750 12.67 15.77 -1.93
N GLU A 751 12.07 14.80 -1.25
CA GLU A 751 11.13 15.02 -0.14
C GLU A 751 11.80 14.82 1.24
N LYS A 752 13.12 14.56 1.27
CA LYS A 752 13.84 14.36 2.54
C LYS A 752 13.97 15.67 3.31
N ILE A 753 13.50 15.62 4.55
CA ILE A 753 13.64 16.69 5.52
C ILE A 753 14.96 16.51 6.27
N TYR A 754 15.72 17.59 6.46
CA TYR A 754 17.04 17.51 7.09
C TYR A 754 16.96 17.25 8.59
N TYR A 755 15.99 17.86 9.27
CA TYR A 755 15.77 17.64 10.70
C TYR A 755 14.79 16.49 10.93
N GLY A 756 14.98 15.77 12.04
CA GLY A 756 14.14 14.66 12.46
C GLY A 756 14.06 14.59 13.99
N THR A 757 12.88 14.32 14.53
CA THR A 757 12.67 14.04 15.96
C THR A 757 11.98 12.70 16.22
N ARG A 758 12.23 12.15 17.41
CA ARG A 758 11.65 10.91 17.94
C ARG A 758 11.09 11.16 19.33
N SER A 759 9.92 10.60 19.61
CA SER A 759 9.33 10.65 20.94
C SER A 759 9.73 9.44 21.78
N LEU A 760 9.94 9.67 23.07
CA LEU A 760 10.36 8.68 24.05
C LEU A 760 9.16 8.34 24.94
N ALA A 761 8.25 7.51 24.41
CA ALA A 761 7.00 7.21 25.08
C ALA A 761 7.24 6.31 26.30
N THR A 762 6.63 6.66 27.43
CA THR A 762 6.89 6.00 28.72
C THR A 762 5.74 5.12 29.21
N GLY A 763 4.52 5.34 28.68
CA GLY A 763 3.30 4.74 29.22
C GLY A 763 2.69 5.49 30.39
N ILE A 764 3.22 6.66 30.75
CA ILE A 764 2.61 7.53 31.77
C ILE A 764 1.53 8.39 31.11
N LEU A 765 0.30 8.28 31.60
CA LEU A 765 -0.78 9.20 31.24
C LEU A 765 -0.84 10.31 32.28
N PHE A 766 -0.63 11.54 31.84
CA PHE A 766 -0.69 12.72 32.68
C PHE A 766 -2.09 13.34 32.69
N ASP A 767 -2.38 14.13 33.72
CA ASP A 767 -3.63 14.87 33.84
C ASP A 767 -3.71 16.03 32.83
N ASN A 768 -4.87 16.24 32.20
CA ASN A 768 -5.07 17.30 31.20
C ASN A 768 -4.97 18.71 31.80
N GLU A 769 -5.40 18.91 33.05
CA GLU A 769 -5.40 20.23 33.70
C GLU A 769 -4.11 20.48 34.49
N LYS A 770 -3.45 19.40 34.94
CA LYS A 770 -2.15 19.42 35.61
C LYS A 770 -1.15 18.58 34.81
N PRO A 771 -0.56 19.12 33.73
CA PRO A 771 0.15 18.34 32.72
C PRO A 771 1.41 17.62 33.23
N TYR A 772 1.91 17.93 34.42
CA TYR A 772 3.06 17.24 35.02
C TYR A 772 2.66 16.26 36.12
N VAL A 773 1.36 16.05 36.37
CA VAL A 773 0.85 15.14 37.39
C VAL A 773 0.39 13.84 36.74
N VAL A 774 0.82 12.71 37.28
CA VAL A 774 0.40 11.37 36.82
C VAL A 774 -1.10 11.20 37.06
N LYS A 775 -1.87 10.93 35.99
CA LYS A 775 -3.28 10.53 36.03
C LYS A 775 -3.40 9.02 36.22
N SER A 776 -2.65 8.26 35.43
CA SER A 776 -2.57 6.80 35.45
C SER A 776 -1.33 6.32 34.70
N ILE A 777 -1.06 5.02 34.75
CA ILE A 777 -0.09 4.34 33.90
C ILE A 777 -0.83 3.40 32.97
N VAL A 778 -0.30 3.18 31.77
CA VAL A 778 -0.79 2.19 30.81
C VAL A 778 -0.27 0.81 31.23
N LYS A 779 -1.13 -0.20 31.24
CA LYS A 779 -0.75 -1.59 31.53
C LYS A 779 0.29 -2.11 30.54
N GLU A 780 1.18 -2.96 31.03
CA GLU A 780 2.29 -3.58 30.26
C GLU A 780 3.25 -2.57 29.60
N SER A 781 3.15 -1.30 29.98
CA SER A 781 4.02 -0.26 29.47
C SER A 781 5.38 -0.25 30.19
N PRO A 782 6.37 0.53 29.71
CA PRO A 782 7.68 0.63 30.37
C PRO A 782 7.67 1.01 31.85
N VAL A 783 6.59 1.62 32.34
CA VAL A 783 6.43 1.98 33.75
C VAL A 783 5.56 1.00 34.55
N ASP A 784 4.90 0.04 33.91
CA ASP A 784 4.13 -1.02 34.56
C ASP A 784 4.99 -2.27 34.78
N VAL A 785 6.09 -2.09 35.51
CA VAL A 785 7.05 -3.17 35.79
C VAL A 785 7.38 -3.22 37.27
N LYS A 786 7.72 -4.41 37.76
CA LYS A 786 8.08 -4.62 39.15
C LYS A 786 9.28 -3.74 39.54
N GLY A 787 9.09 -2.90 40.55
CA GLY A 787 10.13 -2.02 41.10
C GLY A 787 9.94 -0.54 40.76
N ILE A 788 9.17 -0.23 39.71
CA ILE A 788 8.71 1.14 39.45
C ILE A 788 7.37 1.31 40.17
N ILE A 789 7.33 2.20 41.16
CA ILE A 789 6.11 2.48 41.93
C ILE A 789 5.69 3.92 41.64
N LEU A 790 5.00 4.12 40.52
CA LEU A 790 4.32 5.38 40.19
C LEU A 790 2.86 5.33 40.61
N LEU A 791 2.39 6.41 41.21
CA LEU A 791 1.03 6.55 41.71
C LEU A 791 0.36 7.77 41.09
N LYS A 792 -0.97 7.69 40.94
CA LYS A 792 -1.78 8.86 40.60
C LYS A 792 -1.50 9.98 41.59
N GLY A 793 -1.22 11.18 41.08
CA GLY A 793 -0.89 12.36 41.88
C GLY A 793 0.60 12.66 42.02
N ASP A 794 1.49 11.73 41.66
CA ASP A 794 2.93 12.01 41.59
C ASP A 794 3.19 13.11 40.55
N LYS A 795 4.09 14.04 40.88
CA LYS A 795 4.40 15.20 40.03
C LYS A 795 5.79 15.04 39.42
N LEU A 796 5.91 15.03 38.10
CA LEU A 796 7.19 15.04 37.41
C LEU A 796 7.91 16.37 37.68
N VAL A 797 9.15 16.30 38.15
CA VAL A 797 9.99 17.47 38.48
C VAL A 797 11.30 17.52 37.72
N ALA A 798 11.80 16.40 37.18
CA ALA A 798 12.92 16.41 36.24
C ALA A 798 12.90 15.24 35.25
N VAL A 799 13.50 15.45 34.07
CA VAL A 799 13.77 14.41 33.06
C VAL A 799 15.26 14.47 32.70
N ASN A 800 15.96 13.34 32.83
CA ASN A 800 17.41 13.24 32.66
C ASN A 800 18.19 14.33 33.42
N GLY A 801 17.77 14.62 34.65
CA GLY A 801 18.37 15.66 35.50
C GLY A 801 18.00 17.10 35.12
N THR A 802 17.27 17.32 34.02
CA THR A 802 16.77 18.64 33.64
C THR A 802 15.48 18.95 34.41
N THR A 803 15.51 19.99 35.25
CA THR A 803 14.33 20.44 36.01
C THR A 803 13.20 20.90 35.09
N ILE A 804 11.98 20.53 35.44
CA ILE A 804 10.75 20.91 34.73
C ILE A 804 10.42 22.39 34.97
N ASP A 805 10.11 23.10 33.88
CA ASP A 805 9.38 24.37 33.90
C ASP A 805 7.91 24.10 33.54
N GLU A 806 7.00 24.38 34.47
CA GLU A 806 5.57 24.10 34.31
C GLU A 806 4.91 24.91 33.18
N ASN A 807 5.55 26.00 32.72
CA ASN A 807 5.04 26.82 31.63
C ASN A 807 5.43 26.29 30.24
N VAL A 808 6.32 25.30 30.19
CA VAL A 808 6.80 24.70 28.94
C VAL A 808 5.93 23.50 28.56
N ASN A 809 5.87 23.17 27.26
CA ASN A 809 5.24 21.94 26.78
C ASN A 809 6.03 20.72 27.29
N ARG A 810 5.38 19.85 28.06
CA ARG A 810 5.98 18.63 28.64
C ARG A 810 6.68 17.77 27.60
N GLU A 811 6.11 17.66 26.40
CA GLU A 811 6.62 16.74 25.38
C GLU A 811 8.02 17.13 24.87
N LYS A 812 8.47 18.37 25.07
CA LYS A 812 9.86 18.78 24.80
C LYS A 812 10.88 17.96 25.57
N TYR A 813 10.54 17.54 26.79
CA TYR A 813 11.42 16.72 27.62
C TYR A 813 11.47 15.25 27.18
N PHE A 814 10.54 14.82 26.33
CA PHE A 814 10.41 13.45 25.83
C PHE A 814 10.66 13.35 24.31
N THR A 815 11.30 14.37 23.72
CA THR A 815 11.58 14.42 22.29
C THR A 815 13.07 14.65 22.05
N ALA A 816 13.65 13.87 21.15
CA ALA A 816 15.08 13.95 20.83
C ALA A 816 15.32 13.71 19.32
N PRO A 817 16.45 14.19 18.74
CA PRO A 817 16.76 13.94 17.33
C PRO A 817 16.96 12.46 16.96
N ALA A 818 17.28 11.64 17.95
CA ALA A 818 17.42 10.19 17.83
C ALA A 818 16.74 9.51 19.01
N PHE A 819 16.34 8.25 18.82
CA PHE A 819 15.77 7.45 19.89
C PHE A 819 16.84 7.17 20.95
N THR A 820 16.51 7.38 22.22
CA THR A 820 17.40 7.10 23.35
C THR A 820 16.92 5.85 24.07
N GLU A 821 17.84 4.95 24.42
CA GLU A 821 17.49 3.66 25.02
C GLU A 821 17.08 3.75 26.49
N GLU A 822 17.42 4.85 27.19
CA GLU A 822 17.17 5.01 28.62
C GLU A 822 16.63 6.41 28.95
N LEU A 823 15.77 6.47 29.97
CA LEU A 823 15.28 7.70 30.58
C LEU A 823 15.36 7.61 32.10
N THR A 824 15.78 8.71 32.72
CA THR A 824 15.71 8.94 34.17
C THR A 824 14.66 10.00 34.45
N LEU A 825 13.63 9.65 35.23
CA LEU A 825 12.55 10.57 35.61
C LEU A 825 12.54 10.78 37.12
N THR A 826 12.50 12.04 37.56
CA THR A 826 12.37 12.40 38.97
C THR A 826 10.97 12.92 39.23
N PHE A 827 10.31 12.36 40.24
CA PHE A 827 8.97 12.72 40.68
C PHE A 827 8.97 13.21 42.13
N ASN A 828 8.08 14.14 42.46
CA ASN A 828 7.76 14.53 43.82
C ASN A 828 6.48 13.83 44.29
N ARG A 829 6.55 13.17 45.45
CA ARG A 829 5.40 12.63 46.17
C ARG A 829 5.40 13.15 47.60
N ASN A 830 4.35 13.90 47.96
CA ASN A 830 4.17 14.46 49.30
C ASN A 830 5.40 15.24 49.80
N GLY A 831 6.07 15.99 48.92
CA GLY A 831 7.24 16.79 49.26
C GLY A 831 8.58 16.05 49.21
N ASN A 832 8.59 14.74 48.93
CA ASN A 832 9.82 13.97 48.77
C ASN A 832 10.05 13.60 47.30
N ASP A 833 11.25 13.89 46.81
CA ASP A 833 11.65 13.51 45.46
C ASP A 833 12.15 12.06 45.43
N PHE A 834 11.79 11.34 44.37
CA PHE A 834 12.31 10.01 44.07
C PHE A 834 12.51 9.87 42.56
N THR A 835 13.44 9.01 42.17
CA THR A 835 13.83 8.83 40.77
C THR A 835 13.52 7.42 40.30
N ILE A 836 13.10 7.29 39.05
CA ILE A 836 12.95 6.01 38.36
C ILE A 836 13.77 6.03 37.06
N ASN A 837 14.24 4.85 36.65
CA ASN A 837 14.88 4.63 35.36
C ASN A 837 14.04 3.64 34.55
N LEU A 838 13.93 3.86 33.24
CA LEU A 838 13.17 2.99 32.34
C LEU A 838 13.74 3.03 30.91
N HIS A 839 13.35 2.05 30.11
CA HIS A 839 13.58 2.04 28.66
C HIS A 839 12.30 2.55 27.95
N PRO A 840 12.32 3.72 27.30
CA PRO A 840 11.15 4.21 26.58
C PRO A 840 10.82 3.31 25.39
N THR A 841 9.63 3.49 24.82
CA THR A 841 9.17 2.79 23.61
C THR A 841 8.60 3.80 22.60
N SER A 842 8.11 3.29 21.46
CA SER A 842 7.46 4.13 20.45
C SER A 842 6.05 4.56 20.87
N VAL A 843 5.56 5.69 20.34
CA VAL A 843 4.17 6.11 20.51
C VAL A 843 3.19 5.07 19.96
N GLY A 844 3.57 4.38 18.88
CA GLY A 844 2.80 3.28 18.30
C GLY A 844 2.58 2.12 19.28
N THR A 845 3.59 1.76 20.07
CA THR A 845 3.49 0.72 21.11
C THR A 845 2.48 1.12 22.18
N ILE A 846 2.58 2.34 22.72
CA ILE A 846 1.64 2.83 23.75
C ILE A 846 0.21 2.89 23.20
N ARG A 847 0.01 3.33 21.95
CA ARG A 847 -1.30 3.30 21.30
C ARG A 847 -1.87 1.89 21.16
N ASN A 848 -1.03 0.87 20.96
CA ASN A 848 -1.48 -0.52 20.92
C ASN A 848 -1.87 -1.02 22.32
N LEU A 849 -1.08 -0.69 23.35
CA LEU A 849 -1.40 -1.06 24.74
C LEU A 849 -2.70 -0.40 25.23
N LEU A 850 -2.96 0.84 24.85
CA LEU A 850 -4.26 1.50 25.13
C LEU A 850 -5.45 0.80 24.43
N TYR A 851 -5.21 0.18 23.27
CA TYR A 851 -6.22 -0.70 22.65
C TYR A 851 -6.41 -1.95 23.53
N ASP A 852 -5.33 -2.59 23.94
CA ASP A 852 -5.39 -3.80 24.77
C ASP A 852 -6.13 -3.55 26.09
N GLU A 853 -5.91 -2.42 26.76
CA GLU A 853 -6.69 -2.03 27.94
C GLU A 853 -8.20 -1.96 27.65
N TRP A 854 -8.60 -1.43 26.50
CA TRP A 854 -10.01 -1.42 26.10
C TRP A 854 -10.56 -2.85 25.87
N GLN A 855 -9.75 -3.78 25.37
CA GLN A 855 -10.14 -5.19 25.24
C GLN A 855 -10.33 -5.83 26.62
N ASP A 856 -9.37 -5.63 27.52
CA ASP A 856 -9.43 -6.11 28.91
C ASP A 856 -10.69 -5.60 29.62
N ASP A 857 -11.00 -4.31 29.47
CA ASP A 857 -12.15 -3.70 30.11
C ASP A 857 -13.47 -4.31 29.60
N ASN A 858 -13.57 -4.62 28.30
CA ASN A 858 -14.71 -5.34 27.75
C ASN A 858 -14.80 -6.77 28.28
N GLN A 859 -13.68 -7.50 28.35
CA GLN A 859 -13.65 -8.85 28.90
C GLN A 859 -14.11 -8.86 30.36
N GLN A 860 -13.57 -7.96 31.20
CA GLN A 860 -13.99 -7.80 32.60
C GLN A 860 -15.47 -7.45 32.73
N TYR A 861 -16.00 -6.58 31.86
CA TYR A 861 -17.41 -6.24 31.83
C TYR A 861 -18.30 -7.46 31.56
N ILE A 862 -17.93 -8.27 30.57
CA ILE A 862 -18.66 -9.49 30.18
C ILE A 862 -18.56 -10.56 31.26
N ASP A 863 -17.37 -10.79 31.80
CA ASP A 863 -17.17 -11.77 32.88
C ASP A 863 -18.03 -11.42 34.09
N LYS A 864 -18.06 -10.13 34.48
CA LYS A 864 -18.91 -9.67 35.59
C LYS A 864 -20.40 -9.84 35.30
N LYS A 865 -20.88 -9.44 34.11
CA LYS A 865 -22.31 -9.50 33.78
C LYS A 865 -22.83 -10.91 33.47
N SER A 866 -21.97 -11.78 32.95
CA SER A 866 -22.32 -13.16 32.61
C SER A 866 -22.07 -14.15 33.75
N ASN A 867 -21.49 -13.70 34.87
CA ASN A 867 -20.92 -14.55 35.92
C ASN A 867 -19.86 -15.53 35.38
N ASN A 868 -18.96 -15.02 34.54
CA ASN A 868 -17.86 -15.74 33.89
C ASN A 868 -18.31 -16.94 33.02
N ARG A 869 -19.50 -16.83 32.40
CA ARG A 869 -20.10 -17.91 31.60
C ARG A 869 -19.91 -17.76 30.10
N ILE A 870 -19.49 -16.58 29.64
CA ILE A 870 -19.37 -16.25 28.22
C ILE A 870 -17.91 -15.90 27.93
N ALA A 871 -17.29 -16.62 27.00
CA ALA A 871 -15.97 -16.28 26.49
C ALA A 871 -16.05 -15.02 25.62
N TYR A 872 -15.03 -14.17 25.68
CA TYR A 872 -14.92 -12.97 24.87
C TYR A 872 -13.57 -12.94 24.19
N ILE A 873 -13.58 -12.94 22.87
CA ILE A 873 -12.37 -12.81 22.05
C ILE A 873 -12.55 -11.61 21.14
N HIS A 874 -11.61 -10.67 21.22
CA HIS A 874 -11.53 -9.56 20.29
C HIS A 874 -10.37 -9.77 19.32
N MET A 875 -10.63 -9.71 18.01
CA MET A 875 -9.56 -9.67 17.01
C MET A 875 -9.39 -8.24 16.50
N LYS A 876 -8.21 -7.63 16.69
CA LYS A 876 -7.92 -6.26 16.24
C LYS A 876 -7.89 -6.14 14.73
N ASN A 877 -7.44 -7.20 14.07
CA ASN A 877 -7.35 -7.35 12.63
C ASN A 877 -7.48 -8.85 12.30
N MET A 878 -7.48 -9.19 11.01
CA MET A 878 -7.53 -10.57 10.52
C MET A 878 -6.15 -11.03 10.03
N GLY A 879 -5.08 -10.65 10.73
CA GLY A 879 -3.70 -11.06 10.44
C GLY A 879 -3.26 -12.31 11.21
N GLY A 880 -2.15 -12.92 10.79
CA GLY A 880 -1.64 -14.16 11.39
C GLY A 880 -1.36 -14.07 12.90
N GLY A 881 -0.85 -12.93 13.39
CA GLY A 881 -0.63 -12.72 14.83
C GLY A 881 -1.92 -12.77 15.66
N GLU A 882 -2.99 -12.12 15.18
CA GLU A 882 -4.31 -12.15 15.83
C GLU A 882 -4.97 -13.52 15.69
N LEU A 883 -4.74 -14.25 14.59
CA LEU A 883 -5.18 -15.65 14.47
C LEU A 883 -4.53 -16.54 15.53
N THR A 884 -3.22 -16.38 15.75
CA THR A 884 -2.49 -17.13 16.79
C THR A 884 -3.08 -16.81 18.16
N LYS A 885 -3.24 -15.52 18.51
CA LYS A 885 -3.87 -15.11 19.77
C LYS A 885 -5.29 -15.67 19.93
N PHE A 886 -6.13 -15.56 18.89
CA PHE A 886 -7.47 -16.14 18.85
C PHE A 886 -7.47 -17.65 19.16
N LYS A 887 -6.54 -18.40 18.55
CA LYS A 887 -6.39 -19.84 18.80
C LYS A 887 -5.92 -20.08 20.24
N GLU A 888 -4.87 -19.39 20.71
CA GLU A 888 -4.31 -19.51 22.07
C GLU A 888 -5.36 -19.25 23.16
N ASP A 889 -6.12 -18.16 23.03
CA ASP A 889 -7.17 -17.81 23.97
C ASP A 889 -8.27 -18.88 24.01
N LEU A 890 -8.73 -19.34 22.84
CA LEU A 890 -9.81 -20.34 22.74
C LEU A 890 -9.38 -21.77 23.08
N VAL A 891 -8.09 -22.10 23.08
CA VAL A 891 -7.61 -23.39 23.61
C VAL A 891 -7.28 -23.33 25.10
N SER A 892 -7.22 -22.13 25.69
CA SER A 892 -7.01 -21.98 27.14
C SER A 892 -8.18 -22.59 27.92
N SER A 893 -7.89 -23.25 29.03
CA SER A 893 -8.94 -23.85 29.88
C SER A 893 -9.87 -22.79 30.50
N THR A 894 -9.44 -21.53 30.57
CA THR A 894 -10.24 -20.42 31.08
C THR A 894 -11.39 -20.09 30.13
N GLU A 895 -11.15 -19.98 28.83
CA GLU A 895 -12.19 -19.63 27.85
C GLU A 895 -12.88 -20.88 27.27
N ALA A 896 -12.13 -21.96 27.04
CA ALA A 896 -12.67 -23.21 26.46
C ALA A 896 -13.75 -23.88 27.30
N ASN A 897 -13.80 -23.62 28.61
CA ASN A 897 -14.81 -24.18 29.51
C ASN A 897 -16.06 -23.30 29.67
N LYS A 898 -16.09 -22.09 29.11
CA LYS A 898 -17.27 -21.20 29.17
C LYS A 898 -18.40 -21.72 28.26
N ASP A 899 -19.64 -21.39 28.62
CA ASP A 899 -20.87 -21.95 28.01
C ASP A 899 -21.17 -21.41 26.59
N ALA A 900 -20.63 -20.23 26.24
CA ALA A 900 -20.85 -19.54 24.97
C ALA A 900 -19.67 -18.64 24.59
N LEU A 901 -19.68 -18.09 23.37
CA LEU A 901 -18.64 -17.20 22.84
C LEU A 901 -19.22 -15.91 22.26
N ILE A 902 -18.60 -14.78 22.61
CA ILE A 902 -18.66 -13.52 21.84
C ILE A 902 -17.34 -13.42 21.07
N LEU A 903 -17.41 -13.47 19.75
CA LEU A 903 -16.32 -13.05 18.87
C LEU A 903 -16.56 -11.59 18.49
N ASP A 904 -15.66 -10.69 18.86
CA ASP A 904 -15.76 -9.26 18.60
C ASP A 904 -14.82 -8.83 17.48
N LEU A 905 -15.42 -8.42 16.35
CA LEU A 905 -14.74 -7.86 15.19
C LEU A 905 -15.04 -6.37 15.01
N ARG A 906 -15.62 -5.69 16.01
CA ARG A 906 -15.81 -4.23 15.94
C ARG A 906 -14.45 -3.54 15.77
N TYR A 907 -14.37 -2.55 14.90
CA TYR A 907 -13.13 -1.83 14.58
C TYR A 907 -12.01 -2.69 13.94
N ASN A 908 -12.31 -3.93 13.54
CA ASN A 908 -11.32 -4.83 12.94
C ASN A 908 -10.88 -4.31 11.56
N THR A 909 -9.57 -4.21 11.34
CA THR A 909 -8.96 -3.60 10.15
C THR A 909 -8.68 -4.57 8.99
N GLY A 910 -9.22 -5.80 9.03
CA GLY A 910 -9.07 -6.78 7.96
C GLY A 910 -7.73 -7.51 7.94
N GLY A 911 -7.46 -8.25 6.87
CA GLY A 911 -6.32 -9.16 6.76
C GLY A 911 -6.65 -10.27 5.76
N ASN A 912 -6.39 -11.53 6.11
CA ASN A 912 -6.69 -12.67 5.26
C ASN A 912 -7.00 -13.98 6.01
N VAL A 913 -7.14 -13.98 7.35
CA VAL A 913 -7.29 -15.19 8.18
C VAL A 913 -8.70 -15.76 8.34
N HIS A 914 -9.71 -15.23 7.64
CA HIS A 914 -11.12 -15.63 7.77
C HIS A 914 -11.34 -17.16 7.72
N ASP A 915 -10.71 -17.86 6.78
CA ASP A 915 -10.89 -19.30 6.59
C ASP A 915 -10.51 -20.10 7.84
N GLU A 916 -9.39 -19.76 8.46
CA GLU A 916 -8.90 -20.45 9.66
C GLU A 916 -9.80 -20.18 10.87
N VAL A 917 -10.32 -18.95 10.99
CA VAL A 917 -11.29 -18.58 12.03
C VAL A 917 -12.60 -19.37 11.83
N LEU A 918 -13.15 -19.38 10.62
CA LEU A 918 -14.41 -20.07 10.30
C LEU A 918 -14.29 -21.59 10.47
N LYS A 919 -13.18 -22.20 10.00
CA LYS A 919 -12.89 -23.62 10.23
C LYS A 919 -12.83 -23.94 11.72
N PHE A 920 -12.14 -23.12 12.50
CA PHE A 920 -11.98 -23.36 13.93
C PHE A 920 -13.34 -23.33 14.66
N LEU A 921 -14.17 -22.33 14.39
CA LEU A 921 -15.50 -22.18 15.00
C LEU A 921 -16.51 -23.24 14.56
N SER A 922 -16.31 -23.85 13.39
CA SER A 922 -17.22 -24.86 12.83
C SER A 922 -17.07 -26.26 13.46
N GLN A 923 -16.02 -26.50 14.25
CA GLN A 923 -15.75 -27.80 14.87
C GLN A 923 -16.85 -28.20 15.87
N ARG A 924 -17.43 -29.39 15.71
CA ARG A 924 -18.52 -29.95 16.54
C ARG A 924 -18.12 -31.27 17.18
N THR A 925 -18.71 -31.59 18.32
CA THR A 925 -18.59 -32.90 18.96
C THR A 925 -19.54 -33.89 18.29
N TYR A 926 -19.00 -34.97 17.71
CA TYR A 926 -19.80 -36.02 17.06
C TYR A 926 -19.69 -37.39 17.73
N LEU A 927 -18.79 -37.54 18.72
CA LEU A 927 -18.61 -38.75 19.52
C LEU A 927 -18.22 -38.38 20.96
N GLN A 928 -18.33 -39.35 21.86
CA GLN A 928 -17.83 -39.25 23.23
C GLN A 928 -16.76 -40.33 23.45
N TRP A 929 -15.68 -39.97 24.14
CA TRP A 929 -14.59 -40.84 24.54
C TRP A 929 -14.53 -40.98 26.05
N LYS A 930 -14.06 -42.14 26.50
CA LYS A 930 -13.80 -42.40 27.91
C LYS A 930 -12.60 -43.32 28.03
N TYR A 931 -11.56 -42.87 28.73
CA TYR A 931 -10.54 -43.78 29.23
C TYR A 931 -11.11 -44.63 30.38
N ARG A 932 -10.56 -45.82 30.63
CA ARG A 932 -11.01 -46.69 31.74
C ARG A 932 -11.11 -45.88 33.04
N GLU A 933 -12.28 -45.90 33.68
CA GLU A 933 -12.62 -45.16 34.91
C GLU A 933 -12.62 -43.62 34.80
N GLY A 934 -12.31 -43.05 33.63
CA GLY A 934 -12.40 -41.61 33.36
C GLY A 934 -13.83 -41.09 33.16
N LYS A 935 -13.96 -39.76 33.03
CA LYS A 935 -15.22 -39.12 32.62
C LYS A 935 -15.47 -39.37 31.14
N LEU A 936 -16.74 -39.45 30.77
CA LEU A 936 -17.15 -39.38 29.37
C LEU A 936 -16.94 -37.93 28.90
N THR A 937 -16.18 -37.75 27.82
CA THR A 937 -15.78 -36.44 27.31
C THR A 937 -15.99 -36.40 25.80
N GLY A 938 -16.35 -35.24 25.24
CA GLY A 938 -16.44 -35.08 23.79
C GLY A 938 -15.13 -35.44 23.09
N GLN A 939 -15.22 -36.08 21.92
CA GLN A 939 -14.05 -36.42 21.12
C GLN A 939 -13.29 -35.18 20.66
N SER A 940 -13.99 -34.11 20.27
CA SER A 940 -13.35 -32.85 19.91
C SER A 940 -12.97 -32.10 21.17
N ASN A 941 -11.68 -31.75 21.28
CA ASN A 941 -11.20 -30.84 22.32
C ASN A 941 -11.71 -29.40 22.10
N PHE A 942 -12.17 -29.07 20.89
CA PHE A 942 -12.52 -27.71 20.46
C PHE A 942 -13.91 -27.67 19.81
N GLY A 943 -14.94 -28.16 20.51
CA GLY A 943 -16.34 -28.23 20.05
C GLY A 943 -17.10 -26.89 20.08
N TYR A 944 -16.52 -25.81 19.55
CA TYR A 944 -17.15 -24.47 19.58
C TYR A 944 -18.45 -24.40 18.77
N GLY A 945 -18.58 -25.20 17.71
CA GLY A 945 -19.82 -25.31 16.95
C GLY A 945 -21.01 -25.84 17.76
N ASP A 946 -20.76 -26.47 18.91
CA ASP A 946 -21.82 -26.93 19.83
C ASP A 946 -22.31 -25.82 20.77
N LYS A 947 -21.58 -24.70 20.87
CA LYS A 947 -21.87 -23.59 21.77
C LYS A 947 -22.66 -22.49 21.06
N PRO A 948 -23.50 -21.72 21.75
CA PRO A 948 -24.04 -20.48 21.21
C PRO A 948 -22.91 -19.47 20.95
N ILE A 949 -22.87 -18.90 19.75
CA ILE A 949 -21.91 -17.85 19.37
C ILE A 949 -22.66 -16.58 18.97
N VAL A 950 -22.15 -15.43 19.41
CA VAL A 950 -22.49 -14.11 18.88
C VAL A 950 -21.25 -13.52 18.22
N LEU A 951 -21.42 -12.98 17.01
CA LEU A 951 -20.42 -12.19 16.32
C LEU A 951 -20.78 -10.71 16.44
N LEU A 952 -19.87 -9.88 16.95
CA LEU A 952 -20.03 -8.43 16.95
C LEU A 952 -19.30 -7.81 15.77
N ILE A 953 -20.01 -6.96 15.04
CA ILE A 953 -19.48 -6.14 13.96
C ILE A 953 -19.89 -4.69 14.17
N ASN A 954 -19.19 -3.75 13.54
CA ASN A 954 -19.65 -2.38 13.45
C ASN A 954 -19.28 -1.75 12.12
N GLU A 955 -19.60 -0.47 11.97
CA GLU A 955 -19.37 0.34 10.78
C GLU A 955 -17.88 0.57 10.47
N GLN A 956 -16.98 0.09 11.34
CA GLN A 956 -15.54 0.08 11.17
C GLN A 956 -14.94 -1.33 11.01
N SER A 957 -15.76 -2.39 11.06
CA SER A 957 -15.35 -3.75 10.66
C SER A 957 -15.19 -3.77 9.14
N LEU A 958 -13.99 -4.11 8.65
CA LEU A 958 -13.67 -3.96 7.23
C LEU A 958 -12.87 -5.11 6.63
N SER A 959 -12.91 -5.23 5.30
CA SER A 959 -12.15 -6.20 4.51
C SER A 959 -12.42 -7.63 4.98
N ASP A 960 -11.39 -8.38 5.36
CA ASP A 960 -11.53 -9.79 5.74
C ASP A 960 -12.45 -10.03 6.96
N ALA A 961 -12.70 -9.01 7.79
CA ALA A 961 -13.74 -9.07 8.82
C ALA A 961 -15.15 -9.15 8.22
N GLU A 962 -15.39 -8.49 7.08
CA GLU A 962 -16.65 -8.57 6.32
C GLU A 962 -16.82 -9.95 5.71
N MET A 963 -15.73 -10.54 5.18
CA MET A 963 -15.75 -11.93 4.73
C MET A 963 -16.03 -12.90 5.85
N THR A 964 -15.38 -12.71 7.00
CA THR A 964 -15.63 -13.53 8.19
C THR A 964 -17.08 -13.41 8.63
N ALA A 965 -17.65 -12.19 8.66
CA ALA A 965 -19.05 -11.98 9.02
C ALA A 965 -20.03 -12.62 8.02
N GLN A 966 -19.79 -12.46 6.72
CA GLN A 966 -20.61 -13.08 5.69
C GLN A 966 -20.51 -14.61 5.72
N GLY A 967 -19.31 -15.15 5.87
CA GLY A 967 -19.06 -16.58 6.01
C GLY A 967 -19.69 -17.17 7.27
N PHE A 968 -19.58 -16.46 8.40
CA PHE A 968 -20.20 -16.83 9.68
C PHE A 968 -21.72 -16.93 9.56
N LYS A 969 -22.34 -15.98 8.86
CA LYS A 969 -23.78 -15.99 8.54
C LYS A 969 -24.14 -17.17 7.66
N GLN A 970 -23.39 -17.39 6.57
CA GLN A 970 -23.69 -18.41 5.58
C GLN A 970 -23.51 -19.85 6.12
N LEU A 971 -22.55 -20.05 7.03
CA LEU A 971 -22.30 -21.32 7.71
C LEU A 971 -23.24 -21.57 8.90
N GLY A 972 -24.09 -20.59 9.25
CA GLY A 972 -25.06 -20.72 10.35
C GLY A 972 -24.39 -20.86 11.72
N LEU A 973 -23.26 -20.19 11.94
CA LEU A 973 -22.45 -20.37 13.16
C LEU A 973 -23.01 -19.65 14.39
N GLY A 974 -23.87 -18.64 14.21
CA GLY A 974 -24.44 -17.91 15.33
C GLY A 974 -25.27 -16.70 14.92
N THR A 975 -25.35 -15.71 15.80
CA THR A 975 -26.10 -14.45 15.57
C THR A 975 -25.15 -13.28 15.45
N ILE A 976 -25.32 -12.44 14.42
CA ILE A 976 -24.54 -11.23 14.21
C ILE A 976 -25.27 -10.04 14.84
N ILE A 977 -24.59 -9.25 15.67
CA ILE A 977 -25.14 -8.07 16.34
C ILE A 977 -24.24 -6.86 16.09
N GLY A 978 -24.82 -5.70 15.77
CA GLY A 978 -24.04 -4.48 15.58
C GLY A 978 -24.66 -3.51 14.57
N THR A 979 -23.82 -2.89 13.74
CA THR A 979 -24.21 -2.06 12.60
C THR A 979 -23.75 -2.70 11.29
N GLU A 980 -24.17 -2.16 10.15
CA GLU A 980 -23.64 -2.60 8.86
C GLU A 980 -22.12 -2.40 8.81
N THR A 981 -21.38 -3.33 8.20
CA THR A 981 -19.93 -3.21 8.05
C THR A 981 -19.50 -2.09 7.11
N TYR A 982 -18.20 -1.80 7.09
CA TYR A 982 -17.67 -0.60 6.46
C TYR A 982 -17.85 -0.51 4.94
N ARG A 983 -17.99 -1.62 4.19
CA ARG A 983 -17.92 -1.67 2.71
C ARG A 983 -16.52 -1.37 2.19
N TRP A 984 -15.56 -2.18 2.61
CA TRP A 984 -14.19 -2.10 2.15
C TRP A 984 -13.65 -3.50 1.90
N ILE A 985 -14.15 -4.17 0.86
CA ILE A 985 -13.90 -5.60 0.63
C ILE A 985 -13.76 -5.96 -0.86
N ILE A 986 -12.56 -5.71 -1.37
CA ILE A 986 -12.03 -6.27 -2.61
C ILE A 986 -10.64 -6.78 -2.31
N PHE A 987 -10.33 -8.05 -2.61
CA PHE A 987 -8.96 -8.52 -2.45
C PHE A 987 -8.04 -7.76 -3.40
N THR A 988 -6.87 -7.44 -2.87
CA THR A 988 -5.99 -6.44 -3.47
C THR A 988 -4.60 -7.00 -3.67
N THR A 989 -3.99 -6.55 -4.75
CA THR A 989 -2.56 -6.64 -5.01
C THR A 989 -2.04 -5.21 -5.19
N GLY A 990 -0.87 -5.04 -5.79
CA GLY A 990 -0.37 -3.79 -6.30
C GLY A 990 0.92 -3.98 -7.08
N LYS A 991 1.46 -2.90 -7.62
CA LYS A 991 2.65 -2.96 -8.47
C LYS A 991 3.55 -1.76 -8.22
N GLY A 992 4.85 -2.02 -8.15
CA GLY A 992 5.87 -0.99 -8.12
C GLY A 992 6.14 -0.43 -9.52
N LEU A 993 6.40 0.86 -9.58
CA LEU A 993 6.88 1.59 -10.76
C LEU A 993 8.41 1.68 -10.72
N VAL A 994 9.00 2.11 -11.84
CA VAL A 994 10.46 2.11 -12.03
C VAL A 994 11.23 3.00 -11.06
N ASP A 995 10.56 3.94 -10.39
CA ASP A 995 11.16 4.85 -9.42
C ASP A 995 11.02 4.38 -7.96
N GLY A 996 10.30 3.29 -7.70
CA GLY A 996 9.94 2.82 -6.36
C GLY A 996 8.54 3.24 -5.89
N SER A 997 7.83 4.10 -6.63
CA SER A 997 6.43 4.40 -6.37
C SER A 997 5.56 3.15 -6.52
N PHE A 998 4.40 3.12 -5.87
CA PHE A 998 3.55 1.94 -5.79
C PHE A 998 2.09 2.33 -5.93
N TYR A 999 1.33 1.55 -6.71
CA TYR A 999 -0.12 1.65 -6.71
C TYR A 999 -0.75 0.37 -6.16
N ARG A 1000 -1.70 0.53 -5.25
CA ARG A 1000 -2.51 -0.55 -4.68
C ARG A 1000 -3.72 -0.79 -5.58
N LEU A 1001 -3.93 -2.04 -5.96
CA LEU A 1001 -4.85 -2.45 -7.02
C LEU A 1001 -5.88 -3.47 -6.50
N PRO A 1002 -7.16 -3.07 -6.35
CA PRO A 1002 -8.26 -3.98 -6.02
C PRO A 1002 -8.64 -4.85 -7.24
N SER A 1003 -8.36 -6.16 -7.16
CA SER A 1003 -8.36 -7.07 -8.33
C SER A 1003 -9.38 -8.21 -8.26
N TRP A 1004 -9.76 -8.68 -7.07
CA TRP A 1004 -10.71 -9.79 -6.93
C TRP A 1004 -11.89 -9.40 -6.05
N GLY A 1005 -13.09 -9.33 -6.66
CA GLY A 1005 -14.33 -8.98 -5.98
C GLY A 1005 -14.84 -10.10 -5.09
N CYS A 1006 -15.45 -9.73 -3.96
CA CYS A 1006 -16.11 -10.66 -3.05
C CYS A 1006 -17.62 -10.59 -3.24
N TYR A 1007 -18.24 -11.73 -3.47
CA TYR A 1007 -19.67 -11.85 -3.77
C TYR A 1007 -20.35 -12.82 -2.81
N THR A 1008 -21.58 -12.51 -2.42
CA THR A 1008 -22.45 -13.46 -1.72
C THR A 1008 -22.83 -14.63 -2.64
N LEU A 1009 -23.35 -15.72 -2.07
CA LEU A 1009 -23.76 -16.89 -2.87
C LEU A 1009 -24.88 -16.58 -3.89
N ASP A 1010 -25.70 -15.55 -3.65
CA ASP A 1010 -26.69 -15.04 -4.59
C ASP A 1010 -26.15 -13.96 -5.54
N GLY A 1011 -24.84 -13.72 -5.54
CA GLY A 1011 -24.13 -12.87 -6.50
C GLY A 1011 -24.11 -11.37 -6.16
N LYS A 1012 -24.50 -10.96 -4.94
CA LYS A 1012 -24.41 -9.55 -4.52
C LYS A 1012 -22.97 -9.18 -4.20
N ASN A 1013 -22.57 -7.99 -4.65
CA ASN A 1013 -21.22 -7.48 -4.46
C ASN A 1013 -21.07 -6.87 -3.05
N LEU A 1014 -20.23 -7.48 -2.21
CA LEU A 1014 -20.04 -7.02 -0.83
C LEU A 1014 -19.38 -5.64 -0.75
N GLU A 1015 -18.58 -5.22 -1.74
CA GLU A 1015 -18.03 -3.86 -1.80
C GLU A 1015 -19.15 -2.80 -1.85
N LYS A 1016 -20.31 -3.14 -2.42
CA LYS A 1016 -21.44 -2.22 -2.55
C LYS A 1016 -22.46 -2.35 -1.43
N GLU A 1017 -22.55 -3.49 -0.77
CA GLU A 1017 -23.63 -3.78 0.19
C GLU A 1017 -23.15 -3.89 1.64
N GLY A 1018 -21.88 -4.25 1.86
CA GLY A 1018 -21.38 -4.62 3.18
C GLY A 1018 -22.08 -5.87 3.72
N VAL A 1019 -22.00 -6.07 5.05
CA VAL A 1019 -22.68 -7.14 5.77
C VAL A 1019 -23.59 -6.53 6.82
N THR A 1020 -24.89 -6.80 6.70
CA THR A 1020 -25.90 -6.37 7.68
C THR A 1020 -25.99 -7.38 8.84
N PRO A 1021 -26.02 -6.90 10.10
CA PRO A 1021 -26.21 -7.75 11.28
C PRO A 1021 -27.62 -8.34 11.33
N ASP A 1022 -27.80 -9.42 12.08
CA ASP A 1022 -29.13 -9.99 12.34
C ASP A 1022 -29.91 -9.15 13.35
N ILE A 1023 -29.20 -8.50 14.29
CA ILE A 1023 -29.76 -7.54 15.25
C ILE A 1023 -29.00 -6.22 15.14
N TYR A 1024 -29.69 -5.18 14.65
CA TYR A 1024 -29.11 -3.85 14.51
C TYR A 1024 -29.10 -3.10 15.84
N ILE A 1025 -27.90 -2.73 16.32
CA ILE A 1025 -27.64 -1.89 17.49
C ILE A 1025 -26.37 -1.07 17.24
N ALA A 1026 -26.52 0.25 17.21
CA ALA A 1026 -25.41 1.19 17.09
C ALA A 1026 -24.82 1.57 18.46
N LYS A 1027 -23.56 2.01 18.46
CA LYS A 1027 -22.90 2.69 19.60
C LYS A 1027 -22.47 4.08 19.13
N ASP A 1028 -23.11 5.12 19.64
CA ASP A 1028 -22.81 6.49 19.21
C ASP A 1028 -21.71 7.16 20.05
N PHE A 1029 -21.44 8.44 19.76
CA PHE A 1029 -20.49 9.25 20.51
C PHE A 1029 -20.88 9.40 21.99
N ASN A 1030 -22.17 9.61 22.27
CA ASN A 1030 -22.67 9.80 23.62
C ASN A 1030 -22.50 8.52 24.46
N ASP A 1031 -22.76 7.35 23.87
CA ASP A 1031 -22.50 6.05 24.50
C ASP A 1031 -21.02 5.87 24.84
N ARG A 1032 -20.10 6.33 23.99
CA ARG A 1032 -18.65 6.23 24.25
C ARG A 1032 -18.20 7.12 25.40
N ILE A 1033 -18.68 8.36 25.47
CA ILE A 1033 -18.31 9.28 26.56
C ILE A 1033 -18.97 8.91 27.90
N GLU A 1034 -20.15 8.27 27.89
CA GLU A 1034 -20.85 7.80 29.09
C GLU A 1034 -20.46 6.37 29.49
N ASN A 1035 -19.52 5.75 28.77
CA ASN A 1035 -19.06 4.37 28.97
C ASN A 1035 -20.20 3.34 28.97
N LYS A 1036 -21.12 3.46 28.01
CA LYS A 1036 -22.21 2.49 27.76
C LYS A 1036 -21.77 1.42 26.76
N HIS A 1037 -22.35 0.22 26.88
CA HIS A 1037 -21.98 -0.95 26.06
C HIS A 1037 -23.21 -1.63 25.42
N PRO A 1038 -24.07 -0.90 24.66
CA PRO A 1038 -25.35 -1.43 24.16
C PRO A 1038 -25.21 -2.71 23.33
N GLN A 1039 -24.16 -2.82 22.50
CA GLN A 1039 -23.89 -4.01 21.70
C GLN A 1039 -23.45 -5.22 22.55
N LEU A 1040 -22.60 -5.01 23.57
CA LEU A 1040 -22.19 -6.08 24.50
C LEU A 1040 -23.38 -6.53 25.34
N ASP A 1041 -24.18 -5.58 25.84
CA ASP A 1041 -25.39 -5.86 26.62
C ASP A 1041 -26.35 -6.77 25.85
N LYS A 1042 -26.56 -6.47 24.56
CA LYS A 1042 -27.41 -7.32 23.74
C LYS A 1042 -26.79 -8.70 23.48
N ALA A 1043 -25.49 -8.77 23.22
CA ALA A 1043 -24.80 -10.05 23.05
C ALA A 1043 -24.94 -10.94 24.29
N ILE A 1044 -24.72 -10.38 25.48
CA ILE A 1044 -24.90 -11.07 26.76
C ILE A 1044 -26.34 -11.54 26.93
N GLU A 1045 -27.33 -10.68 26.66
CA GLU A 1045 -28.75 -11.03 26.72
C GLU A 1045 -29.09 -12.23 25.82
N VAL A 1046 -28.69 -12.18 24.54
CA VAL A 1046 -28.95 -13.23 23.55
C VAL A 1046 -28.28 -14.55 23.95
N LEU A 1047 -27.04 -14.50 24.41
CA LEU A 1047 -26.30 -15.71 24.78
C LEU A 1047 -26.84 -16.33 26.06
N LEU A 1048 -27.09 -15.55 27.12
CA LEU A 1048 -27.66 -16.08 28.37
C LEU A 1048 -29.04 -16.73 28.14
N LYS A 1049 -29.86 -16.16 27.24
CA LYS A 1049 -31.11 -16.78 26.82
C LYS A 1049 -30.87 -18.16 26.18
N LYS A 1050 -30.01 -18.25 25.17
CA LYS A 1050 -29.70 -19.51 24.48
C LYS A 1050 -29.06 -20.56 25.40
N ILE A 1051 -28.23 -20.13 26.34
CA ILE A 1051 -27.61 -21.02 27.34
C ILE A 1051 -28.68 -21.64 28.25
N ASN A 1052 -29.67 -20.85 28.67
CA ASN A 1052 -30.73 -21.33 29.55
C ASN A 1052 -31.77 -22.19 28.81
N GLU A 1053 -31.96 -22.02 27.50
CA GLU A 1053 -32.83 -22.87 26.67
C GLU A 1053 -32.23 -24.26 26.38
N LYS A 1054 -30.90 -24.40 26.44
CA LYS A 1054 -30.19 -25.69 26.27
C LYS A 1054 -30.14 -26.54 27.55
N ARG A 1055 -30.51 -25.97 28.70
CA ARG A 1055 -30.63 -26.66 29.99
C ARG A 1055 -32.07 -27.10 30.20
#